data_AF-A0A3B6ERV0-F1
#
_entry.id   AF-A0A3B6ERV0-F1
#
_cell.length_a   1.000
_cell.length_b   1.000
_cell.length_c   1.000
_cell.angle_alpha   90.00
_cell.angle_beta   90.00
_cell.angle_gamma   90.00
#
_symmetry.space_group_name_H-M   'P 1'
#
loop_
_entity.id
_entity.type
_entity.pdbx_description
1 polymer ?
#
loop_
_entity_poly.entity_id
_entity_poly.type
_entity_poly.pdbx_seq_one_letter_code
_entity_poly.pdbx_strand_id
1 'polypeptide(L)'
;MDRRSSGITPRDLECMLCDETAEPKALPLSLLEEITGDFSDEQEIGRGGFAVVYKGKLENRTVAVKRMSNTYMYEKEFQREVECLMMVKHKNVVRFLGYCADTQGSMEKYDGKFVMADVQQRLLCFEYLPKGSLHEYITDTSSGLPWRDRYRIIEGVCQGLHYLHQKNIVHLDLKPANLLLDDNLVAKIADFGLSRCFGEMQSRVITENIAGTLGYLAPEFGNGVITYQFDIYSLGVIIIEILTGKKGYHAVDNVVGSWSNVMGKSQSNVQLEQVRVCAEIGIECTNFNPAKRPDTQYVINRLAETETIDGYIETGVITSHQAEHAPNGLRQDTPNTPGAASSEENVTAVTVAETTPYNSFWKNTAKLDMLNAKVHKLNETMRSIWSIYQRLNPDIRRCLEYCSIFPRRCKLRRNQLVALWMAQGFVKTSCATEDMEDVAEGYIQELVSCSFLQPEQTWDKIGCFTIHDVVHGLLDKVARNCFRIENAGSQGGEGWNGDVPRDVQHLFVEKYDTKLITGKVLGLENLCTLIVYGVEEDTLVKERVIESICKRLLKLRVLAIAFSQEPAAIKINVCNKFSVPESISQLKHLRYLAFRISNYGYPKVILPSTIRKLQHIQLLDFGDGYVEFNFGVHVHLRYIMSRFQLPNIGGLISLHTLRDFKVSNLQEGYDIKQLRDLNKLRGYLHIKGLENVRSKEEALEANLAAKERLTELELRWSCNASNRCSRQVDAEVLEGLCPPP
;
A
#
# COMPACT_ATOMS: atom_id res chain seq x y z
N MET A 1 31.66 -39.66 42.42
CA MET A 1 31.70 -38.35 43.11
C MET A 1 30.49 -37.57 42.64
N ASP A 2 29.59 -37.18 43.54
CA ASP A 2 28.46 -36.34 43.17
C ASP A 2 28.94 -34.96 42.72
N ARG A 3 28.51 -34.56 41.52
CA ARG A 3 28.23 -33.16 41.19
C ARG A 3 26.78 -33.06 40.75
N ARG A 4 25.87 -33.11 41.71
CA ARG A 4 24.51 -32.64 41.49
C ARG A 4 24.60 -31.14 41.21
N SER A 5 24.50 -30.75 39.95
CA SER A 5 24.23 -29.36 39.61
C SER A 5 22.89 -28.99 40.23
N SER A 6 22.86 -27.93 41.03
CA SER A 6 21.61 -27.30 41.44
C SER A 6 20.95 -26.72 40.19
N GLY A 7 20.01 -27.47 39.61
CA GLY A 7 19.22 -27.01 38.47
C GLY A 7 18.42 -25.76 38.86
N ILE A 8 18.29 -24.84 37.91
CA ILE A 8 17.47 -23.63 38.09
C ILE A 8 16.03 -24.07 38.31
N THR A 9 15.40 -23.56 39.37
CA THR A 9 14.02 -23.87 39.78
C THR A 9 13.05 -22.75 39.34
N PRO A 10 11.73 -22.96 39.39
CA PRO A 10 10.75 -21.90 39.17
C PRO A 10 10.97 -20.69 40.10
N ARG A 11 11.42 -20.94 41.34
CA ARG A 11 11.72 -19.90 42.33
C ARG A 11 12.97 -19.07 41.98
N ASP A 12 13.97 -19.67 41.33
CA ASP A 12 15.13 -18.93 40.83
C ASP A 12 14.73 -17.97 39.69
N LEU A 13 13.78 -18.36 38.83
CA LEU A 13 13.19 -17.45 37.83
C LEU A 13 12.40 -16.31 38.49
N GLU A 14 11.66 -16.56 39.58
CA GLU A 14 11.02 -15.48 40.33
C GLU A 14 12.04 -14.52 40.94
N CYS A 15 13.13 -15.03 41.52
CA CYS A 15 14.22 -14.19 42.01
C CYS A 15 14.84 -13.35 40.87
N MET A 16 15.03 -13.91 39.67
CA MET A 16 15.51 -13.19 38.48
C MET A 16 14.51 -12.17 37.90
N LEU A 17 13.23 -12.25 38.26
CA LEU A 17 12.21 -11.24 37.97
C LEU A 17 12.13 -10.14 39.04
N CYS A 18 12.60 -10.40 40.26
CA CYS A 18 12.64 -9.45 41.37
C CYS A 18 13.96 -8.66 41.44
N ASP A 19 15.09 -9.30 41.17
CA ASP A 19 16.41 -8.68 41.15
C ASP A 19 16.72 -8.10 39.77
N GLU A 20 16.59 -6.78 39.62
CA GLU A 20 16.92 -6.10 38.36
C GLU A 20 18.35 -6.38 37.89
N THR A 21 19.30 -6.62 38.81
CA THR A 21 20.72 -6.85 38.50
C THR A 21 21.01 -8.24 37.96
N ALA A 22 20.11 -9.23 38.13
CA ALA A 22 20.31 -10.58 37.62
C ALA A 22 20.57 -10.63 36.10
N GLU A 23 21.51 -11.48 35.68
CA GLU A 23 21.86 -11.72 34.27
C GLU A 23 21.16 -12.97 33.70
N PRO A 24 20.90 -13.03 32.37
CA PRO A 24 20.24 -14.17 31.75
C PRO A 24 21.05 -15.47 31.83
N LYS A 25 20.37 -16.63 31.85
CA LYS A 25 21.02 -17.94 32.07
C LYS A 25 20.59 -18.98 31.04
N ALA A 26 21.36 -20.07 30.94
CA ALA A 26 20.89 -21.30 30.30
C ALA A 26 19.86 -21.98 31.22
N LEU A 27 18.64 -22.19 30.71
CA LEU A 27 17.51 -22.77 31.44
C LEU A 27 17.30 -24.22 30.98
N PRO A 28 17.09 -25.19 31.90
CA PRO A 28 16.82 -26.57 31.53
C PRO A 28 15.44 -26.71 30.88
N LEU A 29 15.30 -27.59 29.89
CA LEU A 29 14.04 -27.80 29.17
C LEU A 29 12.88 -28.16 30.11
N SER A 30 13.13 -29.05 31.08
CA SER A 30 12.13 -29.50 32.06
C SER A 30 11.53 -28.39 32.91
N LEU A 31 12.27 -27.30 33.16
CA LEU A 31 11.75 -26.12 33.87
C LEU A 31 10.75 -25.35 32.99
N LEU A 32 11.02 -25.27 31.68
CA LEU A 32 10.12 -24.59 30.74
C LEU A 32 8.88 -25.44 30.45
N GLU A 33 9.02 -26.76 30.41
CA GLU A 33 7.90 -27.72 30.37
C GLU A 33 7.02 -27.60 31.62
N GLU A 34 7.61 -27.64 32.82
CA GLU A 34 6.90 -27.51 34.11
C GLU A 34 6.03 -26.24 34.16
N ILE A 35 6.62 -25.07 33.92
CA ILE A 35 5.93 -23.78 34.10
C ILE A 35 4.92 -23.49 32.97
N THR A 36 5.04 -24.12 31.79
CA THR A 36 4.08 -23.97 30.68
C THR A 36 3.02 -25.09 30.63
N GLY A 37 3.09 -26.07 31.51
CA GLY A 37 2.20 -27.23 31.49
C GLY A 37 2.40 -28.12 30.27
N ASP A 38 3.66 -28.47 29.97
CA ASP A 38 4.09 -29.19 28.76
C ASP A 38 3.68 -28.48 27.46
N PHE A 39 3.89 -27.15 27.41
CA PHE A 39 3.55 -26.30 26.28
C PHE A 39 2.07 -26.42 25.84
N SER A 40 1.16 -26.50 26.81
CA SER A 40 -0.29 -26.65 26.59
C SER A 40 -0.87 -25.50 25.76
N ASP A 41 -1.83 -25.81 24.88
CA ASP A 41 -2.51 -24.81 24.05
C ASP A 41 -3.26 -23.78 24.92
N GLU A 42 -3.72 -24.15 26.13
CA GLU A 42 -4.30 -23.24 27.11
C GLU A 42 -3.28 -22.27 27.75
N GLN A 43 -1.98 -22.42 27.47
CA GLN A 43 -0.95 -21.42 27.79
C GLN A 43 -0.48 -20.63 26.56
N GLU A 44 -0.97 -20.90 25.35
CA GLU A 44 -0.60 -20.10 24.18
C GLU A 44 -1.09 -18.64 24.32
N ILE A 45 -0.18 -17.70 24.14
CA ILE A 45 -0.44 -16.25 24.16
C ILE A 45 -0.06 -15.54 22.85
N GLY A 46 0.50 -16.27 21.88
CA GLY A 46 0.77 -15.76 20.54
C GLY A 46 1.51 -16.76 19.66
N ARG A 47 1.27 -16.71 18.35
CA ARG A 47 1.85 -17.65 17.38
C ARG A 47 2.24 -16.94 16.09
N GLY A 48 3.52 -16.98 15.77
CA GLY A 48 4.10 -16.44 14.54
C GLY A 48 4.51 -17.55 13.56
N GLY A 49 5.06 -17.16 12.41
CA GLY A 49 5.53 -18.12 11.39
C GLY A 49 6.75 -18.95 11.81
N PHE A 50 7.47 -18.54 12.87
CA PHE A 50 8.75 -19.13 13.29
C PHE A 50 8.77 -19.63 14.75
N ALA A 51 7.78 -19.25 15.55
CA ALA A 51 7.72 -19.56 16.97
C ALA A 51 6.28 -19.49 17.53
N VAL A 52 6.05 -20.21 18.63
CA VAL A 52 4.85 -20.10 19.49
C VAL A 52 5.30 -19.52 20.84
N VAL A 53 4.51 -18.65 21.44
CA VAL A 53 4.80 -18.02 22.74
C VAL A 53 3.79 -18.52 23.77
N TYR A 54 4.31 -19.09 24.85
CA TYR A 54 3.54 -19.66 25.95
C TYR A 54 3.67 -18.83 27.23
N LYS A 55 2.62 -18.83 28.05
CA LYS A 55 2.55 -18.21 29.37
C LYS A 55 3.09 -19.18 30.42
N GLY A 56 4.32 -18.94 30.88
CA GLY A 56 4.90 -19.70 31.98
C GLY A 56 4.37 -19.18 33.32
N LYS A 57 3.70 -20.04 34.09
CA LYS A 57 3.17 -19.74 35.43
C LYS A 57 4.22 -20.07 36.49
N LEU A 58 4.52 -19.09 37.35
CA LEU A 58 5.30 -19.26 38.56
C LEU A 58 4.34 -19.16 39.77
N GLU A 59 4.85 -19.21 41.01
CA GLU A 59 4.01 -19.20 42.23
C GLU A 59 3.29 -17.86 42.42
N ASN A 60 3.99 -16.76 42.17
CA ASN A 60 3.56 -15.37 42.37
C ASN A 60 3.75 -14.50 41.12
N ARG A 61 4.42 -15.00 40.07
CA ARG A 61 4.73 -14.25 38.83
C ARG A 61 4.44 -15.04 37.55
N THR A 62 4.73 -14.44 36.40
CA THR A 62 4.54 -15.03 35.08
C THR A 62 5.69 -14.65 34.16
N VAL A 63 6.06 -15.56 33.26
CA VAL A 63 7.05 -15.37 32.19
C VAL A 63 6.44 -15.63 30.82
N ALA A 64 7.06 -15.11 29.76
CA ALA A 64 6.75 -15.47 28.38
C ALA A 64 7.83 -16.40 27.83
N VAL A 65 7.44 -17.55 27.28
CA VAL A 65 8.34 -18.59 26.77
C VAL A 65 8.12 -18.76 25.26
N LYS A 66 9.01 -18.17 24.45
CA LYS A 66 9.01 -18.26 22.98
C LYS A 66 9.72 -19.56 22.56
N ARG A 67 9.00 -20.53 22.01
CA ARG A 67 9.48 -21.83 21.49
C ARG A 67 9.55 -21.79 19.96
N MET A 68 10.71 -22.05 19.38
CA MET A 68 10.91 -22.04 17.92
C MET A 68 10.26 -23.28 17.26
N SER A 69 9.57 -23.10 16.13
CA SER A 69 8.74 -24.16 15.52
C SER A 69 9.45 -25.01 14.45
N ASN A 70 10.64 -24.62 14.00
CA ASN A 70 11.46 -25.37 13.04
C ASN A 70 12.95 -25.11 13.28
N THR A 71 13.48 -25.68 14.35
CA THR A 71 14.81 -25.38 14.93
C THR A 71 15.95 -25.57 13.94
N TYR A 72 15.96 -26.68 13.20
CA TYR A 72 16.95 -26.98 12.16
C TYR A 72 17.11 -25.92 11.07
N MET A 73 16.04 -25.19 10.74
CA MET A 73 16.07 -24.15 9.70
C MET A 73 16.53 -22.79 10.24
N TYR A 74 16.46 -22.57 11.56
CA TYR A 74 16.59 -21.26 12.20
C TYR A 74 17.64 -21.20 13.32
N GLU A 75 18.55 -22.17 13.39
CA GLU A 75 19.60 -22.21 14.43
C GLU A 75 20.51 -20.95 14.41
N LYS A 76 20.80 -20.40 13.22
CA LYS A 76 21.58 -19.16 13.07
C LYS A 76 20.79 -17.93 13.54
N GLU A 77 19.48 -17.95 13.36
CA GLU A 77 18.58 -16.87 13.75
C GLU A 77 18.37 -16.90 15.27
N PHE A 78 18.17 -18.09 15.87
CA PHE A 78 18.15 -18.28 17.32
C PHE A 78 19.47 -17.84 17.98
N GLN A 79 20.61 -18.28 17.44
CA GLN A 79 21.93 -17.91 17.99
C GLN A 79 22.15 -16.38 17.96
N ARG A 80 21.78 -15.70 16.87
CA ARG A 80 21.85 -14.23 16.77
C ARG A 80 20.86 -13.53 17.71
N GLU A 81 19.67 -14.07 17.87
CA GLU A 81 18.68 -13.54 18.81
C GLU A 81 19.21 -13.63 20.25
N VAL A 82 19.77 -14.77 20.65
CA VAL A 82 20.46 -14.93 21.94
C VAL A 82 21.65 -13.96 22.07
N GLU A 83 22.53 -13.87 21.07
CA GLU A 83 23.71 -12.98 21.07
C GLU A 83 23.32 -11.52 21.38
N CYS A 84 22.33 -10.99 20.67
CA CYS A 84 21.90 -9.60 20.88
C CYS A 84 21.03 -9.43 22.15
N LEU A 85 20.26 -10.44 22.57
CA LEU A 85 19.52 -10.41 23.84
C LEU A 85 20.45 -10.48 25.08
N MET A 86 21.59 -11.17 24.99
CA MET A 86 22.60 -11.21 26.06
C MET A 86 23.33 -9.86 26.25
N MET A 87 23.19 -8.91 25.32
CA MET A 87 23.87 -7.60 25.35
C MET A 87 22.99 -6.45 25.88
N VAL A 88 21.68 -6.67 26.08
CA VAL A 88 20.69 -5.61 26.30
C VAL A 88 19.97 -5.70 27.64
N LYS A 89 19.90 -4.56 28.34
CA LYS A 89 19.31 -4.43 29.68
C LYS A 89 18.88 -2.97 29.89
N HIS A 90 17.62 -2.67 29.59
CA HIS A 90 17.08 -1.30 29.59
C HIS A 90 15.58 -1.29 29.90
N LYS A 91 15.06 -0.24 30.55
CA LYS A 91 13.64 -0.11 30.94
C LYS A 91 12.64 -0.23 29.76
N ASN A 92 13.07 0.15 28.56
CA ASN A 92 12.28 0.10 27.32
C ASN A 92 12.69 -1.04 26.35
N VAL A 93 13.30 -2.10 26.87
CA VAL A 93 13.56 -3.35 26.13
C VAL A 93 13.01 -4.49 26.98
N VAL A 94 12.40 -5.50 26.37
CA VAL A 94 11.83 -6.63 27.13
C VAL A 94 12.94 -7.39 27.85
N ARG A 95 12.79 -7.55 29.18
CA ARG A 95 13.74 -8.25 30.04
C ARG A 95 13.83 -9.72 29.67
N PHE A 96 14.95 -10.09 29.06
CA PHE A 96 15.35 -11.47 28.81
C PHE A 96 15.82 -12.13 30.12
N LEU A 97 15.37 -13.36 30.36
CA LEU A 97 15.69 -14.15 31.56
C LEU A 97 16.61 -15.34 31.26
N GLY A 98 16.57 -15.85 30.02
CA GLY A 98 17.42 -16.97 29.63
C GLY A 98 16.94 -17.74 28.41
N TYR A 99 17.75 -18.69 27.97
CA TYR A 99 17.49 -19.54 26.81
C TYR A 99 17.58 -21.02 27.16
N CYS A 100 16.88 -21.86 26.40
CA CYS A 100 17.09 -23.30 26.36
C CYS A 100 17.59 -23.66 24.95
N ALA A 101 18.71 -24.37 24.89
CA ALA A 101 19.36 -24.85 23.66
C ALA A 101 19.56 -26.38 23.71
N ASP A 102 18.55 -27.08 24.21
CA ASP A 102 18.61 -28.52 24.47
C ASP A 102 18.50 -29.37 23.19
N THR A 103 19.18 -30.51 23.14
CA THR A 103 19.22 -31.37 21.95
C THR A 103 19.26 -32.84 22.38
N GLN A 104 18.21 -33.60 22.08
CA GLN A 104 18.03 -34.98 22.54
C GLN A 104 17.82 -35.94 21.35
N GLY A 105 18.34 -37.16 21.44
CA GLY A 105 18.08 -38.19 20.42
C GLY A 105 16.71 -38.83 20.61
N SER A 106 15.80 -38.62 19.65
CA SER A 106 14.49 -39.27 19.57
C SER A 106 14.49 -40.42 18.54
N MET A 107 13.49 -41.30 18.62
CA MET A 107 13.21 -42.35 17.64
C MET A 107 12.06 -41.92 16.72
N GLU A 108 12.40 -41.09 15.74
CA GLU A 108 11.44 -40.49 14.81
C GLU A 108 11.09 -41.40 13.63
N LYS A 109 9.92 -41.19 13.03
CA LYS A 109 9.42 -42.03 11.92
C LYS A 109 9.63 -41.36 10.56
N TYR A 110 10.66 -41.80 9.82
CA TYR A 110 11.00 -41.33 8.47
C TYR A 110 10.81 -42.45 7.43
N ASP A 111 10.12 -42.16 6.32
CA ASP A 111 9.79 -43.13 5.26
C ASP A 111 9.26 -44.48 5.80
N GLY A 112 8.33 -44.41 6.76
CA GLY A 112 7.73 -45.57 7.42
C GLY A 112 8.61 -46.29 8.46
N LYS A 113 9.93 -46.02 8.49
CA LYS A 113 10.92 -46.63 9.40
C LYS A 113 11.16 -45.74 10.62
N PHE A 114 11.58 -46.34 11.73
CA PHE A 114 12.13 -45.58 12.85
C PHE A 114 13.61 -45.30 12.61
N VAL A 115 14.04 -44.08 12.90
CA VAL A 115 15.44 -43.63 12.84
C VAL A 115 15.78 -42.88 14.12
N MET A 116 17.01 -43.03 14.60
CA MET A 116 17.55 -42.08 15.59
C MET A 116 17.70 -40.72 14.89
N ALA A 117 16.97 -39.73 15.38
CA ALA A 117 17.08 -38.35 14.93
C ALA A 117 17.27 -37.45 16.14
N ASP A 118 18.18 -36.48 16.05
CA ASP A 118 18.26 -35.44 17.06
C ASP A 118 16.97 -34.60 17.01
N VAL A 119 16.55 -34.10 18.17
CA VAL A 119 15.45 -33.16 18.33
C VAL A 119 16.00 -31.95 19.07
N GLN A 120 16.25 -30.88 18.32
CA GLN A 120 16.68 -29.60 18.85
C GLN A 120 15.47 -28.85 19.42
N GLN A 121 15.46 -28.58 20.72
CA GLN A 121 14.56 -27.63 21.36
C GLN A 121 15.27 -26.28 21.50
N ARG A 122 14.64 -25.20 21.03
CA ARG A 122 15.17 -23.84 21.11
C ARG A 122 14.10 -22.93 21.68
N LEU A 123 14.35 -22.40 22.87
CA LEU A 123 13.40 -21.55 23.59
C LEU A 123 14.07 -20.32 24.20
N LEU A 124 13.31 -19.24 24.31
CA LEU A 124 13.70 -17.98 24.93
C LEU A 124 12.67 -17.60 26.00
N CYS A 125 13.14 -17.21 27.18
CA CYS A 125 12.32 -16.87 28.34
C CYS A 125 12.48 -15.39 28.68
N PHE A 126 11.35 -14.70 28.90
CA PHE A 126 11.26 -13.25 29.11
C PHE A 126 10.31 -12.92 30.27
N GLU A 127 10.34 -11.67 30.74
CA GLU A 127 9.21 -11.12 31.50
C GLU A 127 7.89 -11.23 30.71
N TYR A 128 6.77 -11.46 31.40
CA TYR A 128 5.44 -11.40 30.81
C TYR A 128 4.89 -9.98 30.90
N LEU A 129 4.38 -9.45 29.78
CA LEU A 129 3.86 -8.09 29.67
C LEU A 129 2.34 -8.12 29.46
N PRO A 130 1.54 -7.84 30.50
CA PRO A 130 0.11 -8.21 30.54
C PRO A 130 -0.79 -7.30 29.72
N LYS A 131 -0.31 -6.13 29.25
CA LYS A 131 -1.07 -5.26 28.35
C LYS A 131 -0.93 -5.65 26.87
N GLY A 132 -0.14 -6.66 26.53
CA GLY A 132 -0.01 -7.14 25.15
C GLY A 132 0.79 -6.18 24.28
N SER A 133 0.45 -6.10 22.99
CA SER A 133 1.18 -5.30 22.01
C SER A 133 0.52 -3.94 21.74
N LEU A 134 1.34 -2.92 21.45
CA LEU A 134 0.88 -1.58 21.08
C LEU A 134 -0.05 -1.59 19.86
N HIS A 135 0.06 -2.59 18.97
CA HIS A 135 -0.81 -2.75 17.82
C HIS A 135 -2.31 -2.77 18.18
N GLU A 136 -2.67 -3.32 19.35
CA GLU A 136 -4.04 -3.43 19.84
C GLU A 136 -4.63 -2.10 20.33
N TYR A 137 -3.78 -1.07 20.53
CA TYR A 137 -4.16 0.24 21.05
C TYR A 137 -4.10 1.35 20.00
N ILE A 138 -3.42 1.11 18.87
CA ILE A 138 -3.32 2.06 17.77
C ILE A 138 -4.67 2.17 17.06
N THR A 139 -5.20 3.39 17.12
CA THR A 139 -6.53 3.79 16.65
C THR A 139 -6.49 5.26 16.23
N ASP A 140 -7.56 5.75 15.59
CA ASP A 140 -7.64 7.15 15.17
C ASP A 140 -7.56 8.14 16.34
N THR A 141 -7.50 9.44 16.03
CA THR A 141 -7.36 10.48 17.05
C THR A 141 -8.59 10.58 17.98
N SER A 142 -9.75 10.09 17.55
CA SER A 142 -11.02 10.15 18.30
C SER A 142 -11.25 8.95 19.22
N SER A 143 -10.33 7.98 19.27
CA SER A 143 -10.49 6.72 20.01
C SER A 143 -9.18 6.26 20.67
N GLY A 144 -9.22 5.17 21.46
CA GLY A 144 -8.05 4.56 22.09
C GLY A 144 -7.33 5.41 23.14
N LEU A 145 -5.98 5.41 23.10
CA LEU A 145 -5.14 5.97 24.17
C LEU A 145 -5.15 7.51 24.21
N PRO A 146 -5.20 8.13 25.41
CA PRO A 146 -4.98 9.57 25.60
C PRO A 146 -3.62 10.04 25.09
N TRP A 147 -3.53 11.33 24.72
CA TRP A 147 -2.28 11.92 24.19
C TRP A 147 -1.07 11.69 25.10
N ARG A 148 -1.22 11.90 26.41
CA ARG A 148 -0.14 11.75 27.40
C ARG A 148 0.51 10.36 27.36
N ASP A 149 -0.29 9.33 27.15
CA ASP A 149 0.16 7.95 27.13
C ASP A 149 0.75 7.58 25.76
N ARG A 150 0.15 8.07 24.66
CA ARG A 150 0.75 7.99 23.30
C ARG A 150 2.14 8.65 23.27
N TYR A 151 2.31 9.82 23.88
CA TYR A 151 3.58 10.54 23.95
C TYR A 151 4.66 9.78 24.75
N ARG A 152 4.32 9.28 25.96
CA ARG A 152 5.20 8.42 26.77
C ARG A 152 5.62 7.13 26.07
N ILE A 153 4.73 6.56 25.27
CA ILE A 153 5.03 5.39 24.43
C ILE A 153 6.04 5.78 23.34
N ILE A 154 5.87 6.91 22.65
CA ILE A 154 6.85 7.43 21.67
C ILE A 154 8.21 7.67 22.33
N GLU A 155 8.24 8.39 23.45
CA GLU A 155 9.44 8.69 24.25
C GLU A 155 10.18 7.40 24.65
N GLY A 156 9.46 6.43 25.22
CA GLY A 156 10.01 5.14 25.64
C GLY A 156 10.57 4.32 24.48
N VAL A 157 9.88 4.29 23.34
CA VAL A 157 10.39 3.61 22.12
C VAL A 157 11.66 4.28 21.60
N CYS A 158 11.73 5.61 21.61
CA CYS A 158 12.93 6.36 21.22
C CYS A 158 14.11 6.05 22.16
N GLN A 159 13.89 6.05 23.48
CA GLN A 159 14.91 5.70 24.48
C GLN A 159 15.37 4.25 24.36
N GLY A 160 14.43 3.32 24.15
CA GLY A 160 14.75 1.91 23.88
C GLY A 160 15.62 1.74 22.64
N LEU A 161 15.26 2.37 21.52
CA LEU A 161 16.01 2.25 20.27
C LEU A 161 17.38 2.93 20.36
N HIS A 162 17.47 4.09 21.01
CA HIS A 162 18.74 4.75 21.26
C HIS A 162 19.73 3.85 22.01
N TYR A 163 19.25 3.19 23.08
CA TYR A 163 20.04 2.21 23.82
C TYR A 163 20.51 1.04 22.93
N LEU A 164 19.65 0.51 22.05
CA LEU A 164 20.06 -0.54 21.09
C LEU A 164 21.14 -0.05 20.13
N HIS A 165 21.01 1.16 19.60
CA HIS A 165 22.01 1.76 18.70
C HIS A 165 23.34 2.03 19.44
N GLN A 166 23.32 2.47 20.69
CA GLN A 166 24.52 2.56 21.55
C GLN A 166 25.17 1.19 21.81
N LYS A 167 24.39 0.10 21.83
CA LYS A 167 24.89 -1.28 21.91
C LYS A 167 25.35 -1.87 20.57
N ASN A 168 25.39 -1.06 19.51
CA ASN A 168 25.67 -1.49 18.13
C ASN A 168 24.67 -2.53 17.59
N ILE A 169 23.39 -2.45 17.97
CA ILE A 169 22.34 -3.39 17.54
C ILE A 169 21.36 -2.68 16.61
N VAL A 170 21.14 -3.22 15.42
CA VAL A 170 20.05 -2.84 14.51
C VAL A 170 18.91 -3.83 14.68
N HIS A 171 17.68 -3.36 14.91
CA HIS A 171 16.54 -4.22 15.27
C HIS A 171 15.88 -4.88 14.05
N LEU A 172 15.74 -4.15 12.94
CA LEU A 172 15.19 -4.54 11.63
C LEU A 172 13.71 -4.90 11.54
N ASP A 173 13.05 -5.27 12.64
CA ASP A 173 11.60 -5.57 12.65
C ASP A 173 10.80 -4.76 13.68
N LEU A 174 11.16 -3.48 13.84
CA LEU A 174 10.36 -2.54 14.62
C LEU A 174 8.99 -2.33 13.98
N LYS A 175 7.95 -2.58 14.77
CA LYS A 175 6.53 -2.43 14.44
C LYS A 175 5.72 -2.45 15.75
N PRO A 176 4.49 -1.91 15.79
CA PRO A 176 3.65 -1.91 17.01
C PRO A 176 3.37 -3.30 17.59
N ALA A 177 3.40 -4.36 16.79
CA ALA A 177 3.27 -5.74 17.27
C ALA A 177 4.51 -6.25 18.05
N ASN A 178 5.68 -5.64 17.84
CA ASN A 178 6.93 -5.92 18.57
C ASN A 178 7.25 -4.82 19.61
N LEU A 179 6.27 -3.97 19.94
CA LEU A 179 6.33 -3.00 21.02
C LEU A 179 5.31 -3.43 22.08
N LEU A 180 5.79 -4.07 23.14
CA LEU A 180 4.94 -4.59 24.21
C LEU A 180 4.77 -3.57 25.33
N LEU A 181 3.66 -3.66 26.07
CA LEU A 181 3.29 -2.71 27.12
C LEU A 181 3.26 -3.40 28.50
N ASP A 182 3.88 -2.80 29.51
CA ASP A 182 3.76 -3.23 30.91
C ASP A 182 2.44 -2.74 31.55
N ASP A 183 2.18 -3.09 32.82
CA ASP A 183 0.97 -2.66 33.53
C ASP A 183 0.78 -1.14 33.61
N ASN A 184 1.87 -0.36 33.49
CA ASN A 184 1.92 1.10 33.55
C ASN A 184 1.91 1.75 32.15
N LEU A 185 1.70 0.95 31.08
CA LEU A 185 1.80 1.36 29.66
C LEU A 185 3.21 1.81 29.23
N VAL A 186 4.27 1.40 29.94
CA VAL A 186 5.65 1.63 29.51
C VAL A 186 5.96 0.70 28.33
N ALA A 187 6.34 1.30 27.20
CA ALA A 187 6.69 0.58 25.98
C ALA A 187 8.06 -0.11 26.09
N LYS A 188 8.10 -1.39 25.67
CA LYS A 188 9.31 -2.23 25.64
C LYS A 188 9.49 -2.88 24.26
N ILE A 189 10.66 -2.72 23.67
CA ILE A 189 11.03 -3.31 22.37
C ILE A 189 11.27 -4.83 22.53
N ALA A 190 10.66 -5.63 21.66
CA ALA A 190 10.60 -7.08 21.73
C ALA A 190 10.94 -7.78 20.39
N ASP A 191 11.18 -9.10 20.46
CA ASP A 191 11.38 -10.01 19.31
C ASP A 191 12.57 -9.65 18.41
N PHE A 192 13.75 -10.11 18.83
CA PHE A 192 15.06 -9.79 18.25
C PHE A 192 15.48 -10.77 17.13
N GLY A 193 14.57 -11.64 16.65
CA GLY A 193 14.87 -12.72 15.70
C GLY A 193 15.43 -12.26 14.35
N LEU A 194 15.18 -11.01 13.95
CA LEU A 194 15.76 -10.39 12.75
C LEU A 194 16.92 -9.44 13.04
N SER A 195 17.20 -9.13 14.30
CA SER A 195 18.20 -8.12 14.70
C SER A 195 19.64 -8.50 14.36
N ARG A 196 20.52 -7.50 14.27
CA ARG A 196 21.94 -7.67 13.93
C ARG A 196 22.82 -6.84 14.86
N CYS A 197 23.67 -7.52 15.61
CA CYS A 197 24.78 -6.92 16.33
C CYS A 197 25.91 -6.59 15.34
N PHE A 198 26.40 -5.35 15.38
CA PHE A 198 27.53 -4.84 14.59
C PHE A 198 28.81 -4.85 15.44
N GLY A 199 29.98 -5.02 14.81
CA GLY A 199 31.27 -4.81 15.48
C GLY A 199 31.52 -3.32 15.81
N GLU A 200 32.43 -3.04 16.76
CA GLU A 200 32.64 -1.67 17.30
C GLU A 200 32.99 -0.59 16.26
N MET A 201 33.67 -0.96 15.17
CA MET A 201 34.00 -0.06 14.05
C MET A 201 33.11 -0.25 12.81
N GLN A 202 32.02 -1.00 12.94
CA GLN A 202 31.14 -1.36 11.84
C GLN A 202 29.91 -0.45 11.79
N SER A 203 29.78 0.34 10.72
CA SER A 203 28.60 1.18 10.47
C SER A 203 27.56 0.55 9.53
N ARG A 204 27.86 -0.64 8.97
CA ARG A 204 26.98 -1.36 8.03
C ARG A 204 27.25 -2.85 7.97
N VAL A 205 26.21 -3.65 7.71
CA VAL A 205 26.30 -5.07 7.36
C VAL A 205 25.80 -5.26 5.93
N ILE A 206 26.56 -5.99 5.11
CA ILE A 206 26.11 -6.42 3.79
C ILE A 206 25.49 -7.82 3.92
N THR A 207 24.32 -8.03 3.34
CA THR A 207 23.62 -9.33 3.33
C THR A 207 22.83 -9.51 2.03
N GLU A 208 22.82 -10.74 1.51
CA GLU A 208 22.01 -11.13 0.36
C GLU A 208 20.51 -11.20 0.70
N ASN A 209 20.18 -11.35 1.99
CA ASN A 209 18.82 -11.43 2.50
C ASN A 209 18.61 -10.36 3.58
N ILE A 210 17.79 -9.34 3.27
CA ILE A 210 17.20 -8.42 4.25
C ILE A 210 15.76 -8.87 4.49
N ALA A 211 15.38 -8.96 5.77
CA ALA A 211 14.04 -9.30 6.22
C ALA A 211 13.53 -8.24 7.21
N GLY A 212 12.20 -8.09 7.28
CA GLY A 212 11.48 -7.13 8.11
C GLY A 212 10.03 -7.03 7.65
N THR A 213 9.18 -6.40 8.45
CA THR A 213 7.74 -6.29 8.18
C THR A 213 7.42 -5.18 7.18
N LEU A 214 6.65 -5.54 6.13
CA LEU A 214 6.22 -4.60 5.10
C LEU A 214 5.36 -3.47 5.69
N GLY A 215 5.56 -2.26 5.18
CA GLY A 215 4.98 -1.03 5.71
C GLY A 215 5.88 -0.29 6.72
N TYR A 216 6.79 -1.00 7.41
CA TYR A 216 7.81 -0.39 8.28
C TYR A 216 9.22 -0.48 7.69
N LEU A 217 9.48 -1.46 6.81
CA LEU A 217 10.79 -1.68 6.19
C LEU A 217 11.24 -0.48 5.32
N ALA A 218 12.43 0.05 5.62
CA ALA A 218 13.02 1.22 4.95
C ALA A 218 13.25 0.99 3.44
N PRO A 219 13.00 2.01 2.57
CA PRO A 219 12.97 1.84 1.12
C PRO A 219 14.29 1.38 0.48
N GLU A 220 15.43 1.65 1.12
CA GLU A 220 16.74 1.19 0.66
C GLU A 220 17.02 -0.32 0.89
N PHE A 221 16.07 -1.09 1.43
CA PHE A 221 16.21 -2.55 1.62
C PHE A 221 16.59 -3.33 0.35
N GLY A 222 16.25 -2.80 -0.83
CA GLY A 222 16.65 -3.37 -2.12
C GLY A 222 18.16 -3.35 -2.38
N ASN A 223 18.95 -2.63 -1.59
CA ASN A 223 20.40 -2.43 -1.78
C ASN A 223 21.29 -3.44 -1.05
N GLY A 224 20.74 -4.33 -0.21
CA GLY A 224 21.52 -5.35 0.52
C GLY A 224 22.45 -4.82 1.63
N VAL A 225 22.41 -3.52 1.93
CA VAL A 225 23.23 -2.88 2.96
C VAL A 225 22.35 -2.46 4.15
N ILE A 226 22.45 -3.18 5.25
CA ILE A 226 21.83 -2.83 6.54
C ILE A 226 22.64 -1.73 7.22
N THR A 227 21.93 -0.73 7.78
CA THR A 227 22.47 0.31 8.67
C THR A 227 21.43 0.64 9.75
N TYR A 228 21.83 1.38 10.80
CA TYR A 228 20.92 1.94 11.82
C TYR A 228 19.71 2.69 11.24
N GLN A 229 19.84 3.26 10.03
CA GLN A 229 18.79 4.05 9.39
C GLN A 229 17.54 3.24 9.00
N PHE A 230 17.62 1.90 8.98
CA PHE A 230 16.45 1.03 8.82
C PHE A 230 15.49 1.18 10.00
N ASP A 231 16.02 1.19 11.22
CA ASP A 231 15.21 1.34 12.43
C ASP A 231 14.65 2.76 12.58
N ILE A 232 15.42 3.78 12.16
CA ILE A 232 14.95 5.18 12.15
C ILE A 232 13.72 5.33 11.25
N TYR A 233 13.73 4.72 10.05
CA TYR A 233 12.56 4.76 9.17
C TYR A 233 11.36 4.04 9.79
N SER A 234 11.56 2.84 10.37
CA SER A 234 10.52 2.10 11.09
C SER A 234 9.94 2.92 12.25
N LEU A 235 10.79 3.58 13.05
CA LEU A 235 10.40 4.50 14.11
C LEU A 235 9.53 5.64 13.58
N GLY A 236 9.92 6.26 12.46
CA GLY A 236 9.15 7.33 11.82
C GLY A 236 7.75 6.89 11.41
N VAL A 237 7.61 5.70 10.82
CA VAL A 237 6.29 5.11 10.50
C VAL A 237 5.48 4.87 11.78
N ILE A 238 6.09 4.27 12.81
CA ILE A 238 5.44 3.97 14.09
C ILE A 238 4.92 5.24 14.76
N ILE A 239 5.70 6.34 14.76
CA ILE A 239 5.28 7.62 15.32
C ILE A 239 4.04 8.13 14.57
N ILE A 240 4.06 8.24 13.24
CA ILE A 240 2.89 8.70 12.46
C ILE A 240 1.67 7.80 12.68
N GLU A 241 1.86 6.49 12.82
CA GLU A 241 0.77 5.55 13.08
C GLU A 241 0.17 5.73 14.48
N ILE A 242 1.00 5.97 15.51
CA ILE A 242 0.54 6.35 16.86
C ILE A 242 -0.21 7.70 16.82
N LEU A 243 0.25 8.67 16.02
CA LEU A 243 -0.38 10.00 15.91
C LEU A 243 -1.75 9.98 15.20
N THR A 244 -2.00 9.03 14.30
CA THR A 244 -3.13 9.12 13.34
C THR A 244 -4.01 7.87 13.24
N GLY A 245 -3.56 6.73 13.79
CA GLY A 245 -4.17 5.41 13.56
C GLY A 245 -3.93 4.85 12.15
N LYS A 246 -3.06 5.49 11.33
CA LYS A 246 -2.85 5.15 9.91
C LYS A 246 -1.39 5.27 9.51
N LYS A 247 -0.99 4.50 8.50
CA LYS A 247 0.35 4.55 7.89
C LYS A 247 0.33 5.44 6.65
N GLY A 248 1.43 6.14 6.42
CA GLY A 248 1.66 6.93 5.21
C GLY A 248 2.10 8.36 5.52
N TYR A 249 2.08 9.22 4.51
CA TYR A 249 2.40 10.63 4.67
C TYR A 249 1.16 11.43 5.09
N HIS A 250 1.26 12.12 6.23
CA HIS A 250 0.26 13.06 6.73
C HIS A 250 0.91 14.43 6.91
N ALA A 251 0.27 15.50 6.41
CA ALA A 251 0.77 16.85 6.62
C ALA A 251 0.62 17.27 8.10
N VAL A 252 1.66 17.86 8.68
CA VAL A 252 1.76 18.20 10.12
C VAL A 252 0.52 18.95 10.62
N ASP A 253 0.08 20.00 9.91
CA ASP A 253 -1.07 20.81 10.35
C ASP A 253 -2.41 20.06 10.27
N ASN A 254 -2.53 19.01 9.46
CA ASN A 254 -3.71 18.13 9.48
C ASN A 254 -3.71 17.25 10.75
N VAL A 255 -2.53 16.78 11.17
CA VAL A 255 -2.38 15.98 12.41
C VAL A 255 -2.65 16.86 13.63
N VAL A 256 -1.99 18.03 13.72
CA VAL A 256 -2.19 19.01 14.80
C VAL A 256 -3.65 19.50 14.85
N GLY A 257 -4.27 19.77 13.69
CA GLY A 257 -5.68 20.15 13.60
C GLY A 257 -6.65 19.05 14.07
N SER A 258 -6.37 17.79 13.74
CA SER A 258 -7.16 16.64 14.24
C SER A 258 -7.08 16.53 15.76
N TRP A 259 -5.87 16.62 16.34
CA TRP A 259 -5.68 16.58 17.79
C TRP A 259 -6.29 17.80 18.51
N SER A 260 -6.21 18.99 17.94
CA SER A 260 -6.85 20.22 18.47
C SER A 260 -8.37 20.08 18.60
N ASN A 261 -9.02 19.43 17.62
CA ASN A 261 -10.45 19.13 17.68
C ASN A 261 -10.82 18.13 18.79
N VAL A 262 -9.94 17.18 19.11
CA VAL A 262 -10.18 16.14 20.14
C VAL A 262 -9.85 16.64 21.55
N MET A 263 -8.73 17.35 21.72
CA MET A 263 -8.27 17.89 23.00
C MET A 263 -9.18 19.01 23.54
N GLY A 264 -9.87 19.73 22.62
CA GLY A 264 -10.74 20.85 22.95
C GLY A 264 -9.98 22.12 23.36
N LYS A 265 -10.72 23.22 23.54
CA LYS A 265 -10.17 24.57 23.78
C LYS A 265 -9.53 24.79 25.17
N SER A 266 -9.26 23.73 25.92
CA SER A 266 -8.89 23.79 27.34
C SER A 266 -7.70 22.90 27.73
N GLN A 267 -6.98 22.32 26.76
CA GLN A 267 -5.70 21.64 26.99
C GLN A 267 -4.53 22.50 26.50
N SER A 268 -3.33 22.21 27.03
CA SER A 268 -2.18 23.12 26.92
C SER A 268 -1.64 23.23 25.49
N ASN A 269 -1.20 24.42 25.09
CA ASN A 269 -0.43 24.65 23.86
C ASN A 269 0.77 23.69 23.75
N VAL A 270 1.38 23.34 24.89
CA VAL A 270 2.51 22.38 24.96
C VAL A 270 2.14 21.03 24.35
N GLN A 271 0.91 20.53 24.55
CA GLN A 271 0.49 19.23 24.03
C GLN A 271 0.27 19.26 22.51
N LEU A 272 -0.21 20.36 21.95
CA LEU A 272 -0.30 20.54 20.50
C LEU A 272 1.09 20.71 19.86
N GLU A 273 2.04 21.31 20.58
CA GLU A 273 3.43 21.40 20.12
C GLU A 273 4.16 20.05 20.21
N GLN A 274 3.91 19.25 21.26
CA GLN A 274 4.35 17.84 21.30
C GLN A 274 3.81 17.04 20.11
N VAL A 275 2.53 17.19 19.75
CA VAL A 275 1.94 16.57 18.55
C VAL A 275 2.65 17.06 17.27
N ARG A 276 2.93 18.37 17.16
CA ARG A 276 3.65 18.96 16.01
C ARG A 276 5.04 18.37 15.86
N VAL A 277 5.85 18.41 16.92
CA VAL A 277 7.23 17.91 16.93
C VAL A 277 7.27 16.40 16.67
N CYS A 278 6.34 15.61 17.23
CA CYS A 278 6.23 14.19 16.88
C CYS A 278 5.92 13.97 15.40
N ALA A 279 5.02 14.76 14.79
CA ALA A 279 4.68 14.64 13.38
C ALA A 279 5.85 15.01 12.46
N GLU A 280 6.60 16.07 12.81
CA GLU A 280 7.81 16.48 12.11
C GLU A 280 8.92 15.42 12.20
N ILE A 281 9.20 14.90 13.40
CA ILE A 281 10.12 13.77 13.62
C ILE A 281 9.70 12.56 12.79
N GLY A 282 8.41 12.23 12.74
CA GLY A 282 7.90 11.11 11.92
C GLY A 282 8.19 11.27 10.42
N ILE A 283 8.07 12.50 9.89
CA ILE A 283 8.38 12.84 8.49
C ILE A 283 9.90 12.87 8.22
N GLU A 284 10.69 13.40 9.15
CA GLU A 284 12.16 13.43 9.08
C GLU A 284 12.76 12.02 9.11
N CYS A 285 12.26 11.17 10.01
CA CYS A 285 12.62 9.76 10.11
C CYS A 285 12.22 8.94 8.87
N THR A 286 11.08 9.25 8.23
CA THR A 286 10.63 8.55 7.01
C THR A 286 11.25 9.09 5.70
N ASN A 287 12.32 9.90 5.77
CA ASN A 287 12.97 10.43 4.57
C ASN A 287 13.46 9.31 3.63
N PHE A 288 13.20 9.44 2.33
CA PHE A 288 13.62 8.43 1.34
C PHE A 288 15.15 8.29 1.25
N ASN A 289 15.91 9.36 1.52
CA ASN A 289 17.37 9.28 1.61
C ASN A 289 17.78 8.97 3.06
N PRO A 290 18.39 7.81 3.37
CA PRO A 290 18.82 7.47 4.73
C PRO A 290 19.85 8.45 5.30
N ALA A 291 20.65 9.13 4.46
CA ALA A 291 21.60 10.17 4.91
C ALA A 291 20.94 11.52 5.25
N LYS A 292 19.61 11.62 5.19
CA LYS A 292 18.82 12.80 5.61
C LYS A 292 17.92 12.53 6.83
N ARG A 293 17.91 11.29 7.33
CA ARG A 293 17.17 10.92 8.55
C ARG A 293 17.99 11.32 9.78
N PRO A 294 17.35 11.73 10.89
CA PRO A 294 18.06 12.03 12.13
C PRO A 294 18.64 10.76 12.77
N ASP A 295 19.59 10.93 13.69
CA ASP A 295 19.96 9.89 14.64
C ASP A 295 19.00 9.87 15.86
N THR A 296 19.10 8.83 16.68
CA THR A 296 18.25 8.67 17.87
C THR A 296 18.49 9.69 18.97
N GLN A 297 19.69 10.29 19.07
CA GLN A 297 19.98 11.34 20.06
C GLN A 297 19.28 12.64 19.66
N TYR A 298 19.33 13.03 18.38
CA TYR A 298 18.60 14.18 17.85
C TYR A 298 17.09 14.06 18.11
N VAL A 299 16.51 12.88 17.86
CA VAL A 299 15.09 12.61 18.13
C VAL A 299 14.76 12.77 19.61
N ILE A 300 15.56 12.19 20.52
CA ILE A 300 15.35 12.32 21.98
C ILE A 300 15.46 13.78 22.43
N ASN A 301 16.44 14.53 21.92
CA ASN A 301 16.64 15.94 22.27
C ASN A 301 15.42 16.79 21.87
N ARG A 302 14.92 16.64 20.63
CA ARG A 302 13.72 17.36 20.17
C ARG A 302 12.47 17.05 20.98
N LEU A 303 12.30 15.81 21.46
CA LEU A 303 11.19 15.47 22.35
C LEU A 303 11.36 16.16 23.72
N ALA A 304 12.54 16.05 24.34
CA ALA A 304 12.83 16.65 25.65
C ALA A 304 12.70 18.19 25.64
N GLU A 305 13.07 18.86 24.54
CA GLU A 305 12.86 20.31 24.37
C GLU A 305 11.39 20.71 24.60
N THR A 306 10.42 19.93 24.11
CA THR A 306 8.98 20.23 24.32
C THR A 306 8.53 20.09 25.77
N GLU A 307 9.21 19.28 26.58
CA GLU A 307 8.92 19.15 28.01
C GLU A 307 9.48 20.33 28.82
N THR A 308 10.63 20.89 28.42
CA THR A 308 11.21 22.06 29.11
C THR A 308 10.32 23.32 29.01
N ILE A 309 9.45 23.40 28.01
CA ILE A 309 8.47 24.49 27.85
C ILE A 309 7.46 24.49 29.01
N ASP A 310 7.07 23.31 29.52
CA ASP A 310 6.17 23.17 30.68
C ASP A 310 6.85 23.75 31.94
N GLY A 311 8.14 23.44 32.14
CA GLY A 311 8.95 23.94 33.25
C GLY A 311 9.14 25.47 33.27
N TYR A 312 9.25 26.12 32.11
CA TYR A 312 9.37 27.59 32.02
C TYR A 312 8.11 28.35 32.46
N ILE A 313 6.94 27.70 32.51
CA ILE A 313 5.70 28.31 33.00
C ILE A 313 5.65 28.30 34.54
N GLU A 314 6.16 27.24 35.19
CA GLU A 314 6.25 27.20 36.66
C GLU A 314 7.47 27.95 37.22
N THR A 315 8.62 27.94 36.51
CA THR A 315 9.89 28.55 36.97
C THR A 315 10.02 30.05 36.67
N GLY A 316 8.92 30.74 36.36
CA GLY A 316 8.88 32.20 36.16
C GLY A 316 9.18 33.05 37.41
N VAL A 317 9.57 32.43 38.52
CA VAL A 317 9.81 33.04 39.83
C VAL A 317 11.16 32.55 40.39
N ILE A 318 12.05 33.48 40.74
CA ILE A 318 13.42 33.31 41.31
C ILE A 318 14.58 33.14 40.29
N THR A 319 14.93 34.28 39.68
CA THR A 319 16.30 34.85 39.56
C THR A 319 17.55 33.94 39.64
N SER A 320 18.22 33.81 38.49
CA SER A 320 19.65 34.11 38.23
C SER A 320 20.71 34.07 39.36
N HIS A 321 21.87 33.43 39.09
CA HIS A 321 23.21 34.05 39.18
C HIS A 321 24.34 33.14 38.62
N GLN A 322 25.15 33.67 37.68
CA GLN A 322 26.59 33.41 37.41
C GLN A 322 27.14 31.97 37.20
N ALA A 323 28.31 31.71 36.61
CA ALA A 323 29.05 32.29 35.47
C ALA A 323 30.30 31.41 35.18
N GLU A 324 30.73 31.35 33.91
CA GLU A 324 32.07 31.02 33.35
C GLU A 324 33.10 30.14 34.11
N HIS A 325 33.67 29.14 33.42
CA HIS A 325 35.00 29.26 32.79
C HIS A 325 35.44 28.01 31.98
N ALA A 326 36.35 28.22 31.02
CA ALA A 326 37.14 27.21 30.30
C ALA A 326 38.59 27.74 30.15
N PRO A 327 39.60 26.91 29.77
CA PRO A 327 40.16 27.11 28.41
C PRO A 327 40.86 25.90 27.71
N ASN A 328 40.63 25.82 26.40
CA ASN A 328 41.56 25.55 25.27
C ASN A 328 42.80 24.63 25.35
N GLY A 329 42.82 23.66 24.41
CA GLY A 329 43.87 23.54 23.37
C GLY A 329 44.84 22.34 23.42
N LEU A 330 45.58 21.98 22.36
CA LEU A 330 45.42 22.17 20.89
C LEU A 330 46.57 21.43 20.15
N ARG A 331 46.37 20.97 18.89
CA ARG A 331 47.36 20.39 17.94
C ARG A 331 47.86 18.96 18.25
N GLN A 332 47.80 17.95 17.36
CA GLN A 332 48.20 17.75 15.94
C GLN A 332 49.64 17.22 15.80
N ASP A 333 49.81 16.02 15.20
CA ASP A 333 50.26 15.88 13.80
C ASP A 333 50.13 14.43 13.27
N THR A 334 50.45 14.21 11.99
CA THR A 334 50.20 12.96 11.22
C THR A 334 51.48 12.55 10.43
N PRO A 335 51.41 11.71 9.37
CA PRO A 335 51.27 10.24 9.38
C PRO A 335 52.52 9.53 8.80
N ASN A 336 52.48 8.20 8.60
CA ASN A 336 52.93 7.57 7.35
C ASN A 336 52.61 6.05 7.25
N THR A 337 52.36 5.63 6.01
CA THR A 337 52.28 4.23 5.48
C THR A 337 53.27 4.16 4.28
N PRO A 338 53.37 3.11 3.42
CA PRO A 338 52.61 1.85 3.28
C PRO A 338 53.48 0.57 3.16
N GLY A 339 52.82 -0.58 2.95
CA GLY A 339 53.43 -1.83 2.45
C GLY A 339 52.36 -2.90 2.21
N ALA A 340 52.38 -3.58 1.06
CA ALA A 340 51.32 -4.51 0.65
C ALA A 340 51.86 -5.77 -0.05
N ALA A 341 51.11 -6.88 0.03
CA ALA A 341 51.31 -8.11 -0.75
C ALA A 341 49.98 -8.89 -0.86
N SER A 342 49.90 -9.85 -1.78
CA SER A 342 48.65 -10.48 -2.25
C SER A 342 48.83 -11.94 -2.68
N SER A 343 47.78 -12.77 -2.57
CA SER A 343 47.60 -14.00 -3.37
C SER A 343 46.16 -14.52 -3.33
N GLU A 344 45.73 -15.19 -4.40
CA GLU A 344 44.42 -15.82 -4.60
C GLU A 344 44.50 -17.35 -4.43
N GLU A 345 43.37 -18.07 -4.36
CA GLU A 345 43.14 -19.28 -5.19
C GLU A 345 41.67 -19.78 -5.18
N ASN A 346 41.35 -20.78 -6.03
CA ASN A 346 39.99 -21.25 -6.38
C ASN A 346 39.77 -22.75 -6.03
N VAL A 347 38.53 -23.27 -6.17
CA VAL A 347 38.20 -24.64 -6.69
C VAL A 347 36.68 -24.81 -6.89
N THR A 348 36.24 -25.79 -7.72
CA THR A 348 34.88 -25.89 -8.29
C THR A 348 34.22 -27.28 -8.27
N ALA A 349 32.89 -27.29 -8.06
CA ALA A 349 31.82 -28.14 -8.66
C ALA A 349 31.86 -29.70 -8.69
N VAL A 350 30.66 -30.32 -8.64
CA VAL A 350 30.22 -31.51 -9.43
C VAL A 350 28.70 -31.77 -9.24
N THR A 351 28.03 -32.45 -10.18
CA THR A 351 26.57 -32.74 -10.18
C THR A 351 26.21 -34.10 -10.80
N VAL A 352 25.21 -34.82 -10.26
CA VAL A 352 24.47 -35.93 -10.94
C VAL A 352 22.99 -35.89 -10.48
N ALA A 353 22.05 -36.40 -11.28
CA ALA A 353 20.60 -36.46 -10.98
C ALA A 353 19.91 -37.66 -11.64
N GLU A 354 18.74 -38.09 -11.14
CA GLU A 354 17.84 -39.04 -11.82
C GLU A 354 16.37 -38.89 -11.36
N THR A 355 15.39 -39.51 -12.05
CA THR A 355 13.94 -39.21 -11.96
C THR A 355 13.08 -40.45 -12.27
N THR A 356 11.73 -40.50 -12.18
CA THR A 356 10.64 -39.50 -11.93
C THR A 356 9.59 -40.14 -10.95
N PRO A 357 8.23 -40.17 -11.09
CA PRO A 357 7.22 -39.38 -11.82
C PRO A 357 5.99 -38.88 -10.99
N TYR A 358 5.56 -37.63 -11.17
CA TYR A 358 4.15 -37.22 -10.92
C TYR A 358 3.73 -36.02 -11.80
N ASN A 359 3.18 -36.29 -12.99
CA ASN A 359 3.40 -35.44 -14.17
C ASN A 359 2.26 -34.45 -14.53
N SER A 360 1.76 -33.68 -13.55
CA SER A 360 0.75 -32.63 -13.77
C SER A 360 1.13 -31.27 -13.17
N PHE A 361 1.62 -31.22 -11.94
CA PHE A 361 2.05 -29.97 -11.27
C PHE A 361 3.29 -29.36 -11.96
N TRP A 362 4.28 -30.19 -12.30
CA TRP A 362 5.58 -29.78 -12.84
C TRP A 362 5.54 -29.10 -14.22
N LYS A 363 4.41 -29.10 -14.94
CA LYS A 363 4.26 -28.31 -16.18
C LYS A 363 4.17 -26.79 -15.92
N ASN A 364 3.82 -26.40 -14.69
CA ASN A 364 3.93 -25.01 -14.24
C ASN A 364 5.30 -24.75 -13.61
N THR A 365 5.78 -25.63 -12.71
CA THR A 365 7.08 -25.45 -12.05
C THR A 365 8.22 -25.41 -13.06
N ALA A 366 8.34 -26.36 -13.99
CA ALA A 366 9.42 -26.34 -15.00
C ALA A 366 9.40 -25.10 -15.92
N LYS A 367 8.24 -24.43 -16.07
CA LYS A 367 8.14 -23.13 -16.75
C LYS A 367 8.58 -21.96 -15.85
N LEU A 368 8.32 -22.03 -14.55
CA LEU A 368 8.95 -21.16 -13.56
C LEU A 368 10.46 -21.41 -13.50
N ASP A 369 10.94 -22.64 -13.60
CA ASP A 369 12.37 -22.99 -13.52
C ASP A 369 13.13 -22.55 -14.77
N MET A 370 12.52 -22.64 -15.96
CA MET A 370 13.02 -21.93 -17.15
C MET A 370 13.04 -20.41 -17.00
N LEU A 371 12.14 -19.83 -16.19
CA LEU A 371 12.16 -18.40 -15.87
C LEU A 371 13.27 -18.09 -14.85
N ASN A 372 13.39 -18.88 -13.78
CA ASN A 372 14.42 -18.82 -12.76
C ASN A 372 15.81 -18.93 -13.40
N ALA A 373 16.04 -19.87 -14.32
CA ALA A 373 17.29 -20.00 -15.07
C ALA A 373 17.60 -18.76 -15.95
N LYS A 374 16.57 -18.08 -16.48
CA LYS A 374 16.71 -16.79 -17.18
C LYS A 374 16.84 -15.58 -16.23
N VAL A 375 16.42 -15.72 -14.97
CA VAL A 375 16.47 -14.70 -13.90
C VAL A 375 17.78 -14.81 -13.08
N HIS A 376 18.42 -15.98 -13.00
CA HIS A 376 19.78 -16.11 -12.47
C HIS A 376 20.82 -15.30 -13.28
N LYS A 377 20.53 -15.02 -14.56
CA LYS A 377 21.30 -14.08 -15.41
C LYS A 377 20.91 -12.59 -15.26
N LEU A 378 20.05 -12.24 -14.30
CA LEU A 378 19.77 -10.84 -13.96
C LEU A 378 20.65 -10.33 -12.81
N ASN A 379 20.81 -9.01 -12.78
CA ASN A 379 21.43 -8.27 -11.66
C ASN A 379 20.59 -8.38 -10.38
N GLU A 380 21.22 -8.09 -9.24
CA GLU A 380 20.62 -8.27 -7.90
C GLU A 380 19.30 -7.52 -7.72
N THR A 381 19.23 -6.27 -8.17
CA THR A 381 18.02 -5.42 -8.10
C THR A 381 16.78 -6.13 -8.67
N MET A 382 16.93 -6.85 -9.78
CA MET A 382 15.82 -7.60 -10.40
C MET A 382 15.39 -8.82 -9.58
N ARG A 383 16.30 -9.45 -8.82
CA ARG A 383 15.96 -10.58 -7.93
C ARG A 383 15.16 -10.11 -6.73
N SER A 384 15.54 -8.97 -6.13
CA SER A 384 14.79 -8.33 -5.05
C SER A 384 13.37 -7.97 -5.50
N ILE A 385 13.23 -7.30 -6.66
CA ILE A 385 11.93 -6.92 -7.22
C ILE A 385 11.07 -8.15 -7.57
N TRP A 386 11.68 -9.24 -8.07
CA TRP A 386 11.00 -10.51 -8.32
C TRP A 386 10.50 -11.19 -7.03
N SER A 387 11.28 -11.14 -5.94
CA SER A 387 10.88 -11.66 -4.63
C SER A 387 9.65 -10.92 -4.06
N ILE A 388 9.66 -9.57 -4.12
CA ILE A 388 8.50 -8.76 -3.71
C ILE A 388 7.28 -9.08 -4.58
N TYR A 389 7.46 -9.19 -5.91
CA TYR A 389 6.41 -9.54 -6.85
C TYR A 389 5.78 -10.91 -6.55
N GLN A 390 6.60 -11.92 -6.18
CA GLN A 390 6.08 -13.25 -5.81
C GLN A 390 5.22 -13.22 -4.54
N ARG A 391 5.51 -12.31 -3.60
CA ARG A 391 4.78 -12.15 -2.32
C ARG A 391 3.45 -11.38 -2.47
N LEU A 392 3.29 -10.56 -3.50
CA LEU A 392 2.03 -9.85 -3.79
C LEU A 392 0.84 -10.82 -3.91
N ASN A 393 -0.34 -10.36 -3.50
CA ASN A 393 -1.61 -11.07 -3.68
C ASN A 393 -1.82 -11.48 -5.17
N PRO A 394 -2.29 -12.69 -5.49
CA PRO A 394 -2.50 -13.13 -6.87
C PRO A 394 -3.43 -12.27 -7.72
N ASP A 395 -4.36 -11.51 -7.11
CA ASP A 395 -5.23 -10.56 -7.80
C ASP A 395 -4.50 -9.22 -8.06
N ILE A 396 -3.72 -8.73 -7.09
CA ILE A 396 -2.87 -7.54 -7.21
C ILE A 396 -1.75 -7.73 -8.24
N ARG A 397 -1.16 -8.95 -8.31
CA ARG A 397 -0.24 -9.32 -9.39
C ARG A 397 -0.85 -9.15 -10.77
N ARG A 398 -2.08 -9.61 -10.98
CA ARG A 398 -2.77 -9.46 -12.27
C ARG A 398 -3.04 -7.99 -12.61
N CYS A 399 -3.36 -7.16 -11.61
CA CYS A 399 -3.45 -5.71 -11.79
C CYS A 399 -2.10 -5.08 -12.22
N LEU A 400 -0.99 -5.48 -11.61
CA LEU A 400 0.36 -4.99 -11.95
C LEU A 400 0.87 -5.52 -13.30
N GLU A 401 0.72 -6.82 -13.58
CA GLU A 401 1.03 -7.44 -14.86
C GLU A 401 0.27 -6.75 -16.00
N TYR A 402 -1.01 -6.44 -15.79
CA TYR A 402 -1.83 -5.73 -16.77
C TYR A 402 -1.29 -4.32 -17.10
N CYS A 403 -0.71 -3.61 -16.13
CA CYS A 403 -0.11 -2.31 -16.38
C CYS A 403 1.11 -2.34 -17.31
N SER A 404 1.69 -3.52 -17.57
CA SER A 404 2.79 -3.68 -18.55
C SER A 404 2.41 -3.37 -20.00
N ILE A 405 1.11 -3.28 -20.33
CA ILE A 405 0.65 -2.83 -21.65
C ILE A 405 0.92 -1.34 -21.87
N PHE A 406 1.09 -0.54 -20.81
CA PHE A 406 1.39 0.88 -20.99
C PHE A 406 2.87 1.08 -21.35
N PRO A 407 3.21 2.13 -22.12
CA PRO A 407 4.60 2.48 -22.40
C PRO A 407 5.35 2.85 -21.12
N ARG A 408 6.68 2.68 -21.17
CA ARG A 408 7.57 3.13 -20.10
C ARG A 408 7.36 4.62 -19.81
N ARG A 409 7.30 4.99 -18.53
CA ARG A 409 7.05 6.36 -18.03
C ARG A 409 5.69 6.96 -18.42
N CYS A 410 4.74 6.15 -18.90
CA CYS A 410 3.35 6.59 -19.09
C CYS A 410 2.70 6.99 -17.74
N LYS A 411 1.96 8.10 -17.74
CA LYS A 411 1.31 8.66 -16.53
C LYS A 411 -0.08 8.05 -16.35
N LEU A 412 -0.18 7.08 -15.44
CA LEU A 412 -1.37 6.29 -15.15
C LEU A 412 -2.24 7.01 -14.11
N ARG A 413 -3.41 7.54 -14.48
CA ARG A 413 -4.33 8.14 -13.50
C ARG A 413 -4.99 7.06 -12.64
N ARG A 414 -5.08 7.29 -11.32
CA ARG A 414 -5.79 6.44 -10.34
C ARG A 414 -7.11 5.89 -10.90
N ASN A 415 -8.03 6.80 -11.23
CA ASN A 415 -9.39 6.45 -11.64
C ASN A 415 -9.43 5.63 -12.93
N GLN A 416 -8.43 5.78 -13.81
CA GLN A 416 -8.30 5.00 -15.06
C GLN A 416 -7.79 3.58 -14.79
N LEU A 417 -6.87 3.39 -13.83
CA LEU A 417 -6.44 2.05 -13.40
C LEU A 417 -7.59 1.27 -12.74
N VAL A 418 -8.26 1.89 -11.76
CA VAL A 418 -9.44 1.31 -11.09
C VAL A 418 -10.51 0.91 -12.12
N ALA A 419 -10.85 1.81 -13.05
CA ALA A 419 -11.76 1.55 -14.16
C ALA A 419 -11.38 0.31 -15.00
N LEU A 420 -10.11 0.19 -15.38
CA LEU A 420 -9.63 -0.92 -16.21
C LEU A 420 -9.57 -2.25 -15.45
N TRP A 421 -9.15 -2.25 -14.20
CA TRP A 421 -9.06 -3.47 -13.38
C TRP A 421 -10.46 -4.03 -13.03
N MET A 422 -11.45 -3.17 -12.79
CA MET A 422 -12.86 -3.58 -12.64
C MET A 422 -13.44 -4.11 -13.96
N ALA A 423 -13.15 -3.44 -15.08
CA ALA A 423 -13.61 -3.87 -16.40
C ALA A 423 -13.06 -5.25 -16.81
N GLN A 424 -11.81 -5.57 -16.45
CA GLN A 424 -11.27 -6.91 -16.60
C GLN A 424 -11.80 -7.90 -15.55
N GLY A 425 -12.18 -7.42 -14.36
CA GLY A 425 -12.60 -8.27 -13.24
C GLY A 425 -11.42 -8.86 -12.47
N PHE A 426 -10.34 -8.08 -12.31
CA PHE A 426 -9.21 -8.44 -11.44
C PHE A 426 -9.48 -8.07 -9.98
N VAL A 427 -10.23 -6.99 -9.75
CA VAL A 427 -10.77 -6.62 -8.44
C VAL A 427 -11.77 -7.69 -8.00
N LYS A 428 -11.61 -8.19 -6.76
CA LYS A 428 -12.58 -9.07 -6.10
C LYS A 428 -12.93 -8.51 -4.74
N THR A 429 -14.22 -8.48 -4.42
CA THR A 429 -14.69 -8.24 -3.06
C THR A 429 -14.77 -9.56 -2.28
N SER A 430 -14.55 -9.47 -0.97
CA SER A 430 -14.73 -10.51 0.03
C SER A 430 -16.21 -10.76 0.36
N CYS A 431 -17.04 -9.71 0.26
CA CYS A 431 -18.48 -9.77 0.53
C CYS A 431 -19.29 -8.92 -0.47
N ALA A 432 -20.62 -8.95 -0.37
CA ALA A 432 -21.54 -8.28 -1.30
C ALA A 432 -21.77 -6.78 -0.98
N THR A 433 -21.38 -6.31 0.22
CA THR A 433 -21.52 -4.92 0.67
C THR A 433 -20.25 -4.09 0.48
N GLU A 434 -19.13 -4.74 0.18
CA GLU A 434 -17.84 -4.10 -0.08
C GLU A 434 -17.80 -3.46 -1.48
N ASP A 435 -17.13 -2.31 -1.56
CA ASP A 435 -17.11 -1.47 -2.76
C ASP A 435 -15.85 -1.77 -3.59
N MET A 436 -16.02 -2.13 -4.87
CA MET A 436 -14.89 -2.55 -5.73
C MET A 436 -13.85 -1.44 -5.93
N GLU A 437 -14.31 -0.19 -5.97
CA GLU A 437 -13.49 1.00 -6.11
C GLU A 437 -12.59 1.19 -4.87
N ASP A 438 -13.15 1.01 -3.67
CA ASP A 438 -12.43 1.12 -2.40
C ASP A 438 -11.39 -0.03 -2.26
N VAL A 439 -11.74 -1.27 -2.67
CA VAL A 439 -10.80 -2.41 -2.77
C VAL A 439 -9.69 -2.15 -3.78
N ALA A 440 -10.02 -1.58 -4.95
CA ALA A 440 -9.04 -1.28 -5.99
C ALA A 440 -8.06 -0.18 -5.57
N GLU A 441 -8.48 0.80 -4.76
CA GLU A 441 -7.57 1.77 -4.16
C GLU A 441 -6.64 1.10 -3.12
N GLY A 442 -7.14 0.12 -2.35
CA GLY A 442 -6.30 -0.74 -1.51
C GLY A 442 -5.21 -1.48 -2.32
N TYR A 443 -5.56 -2.00 -3.50
CA TYR A 443 -4.59 -2.62 -4.42
C TYR A 443 -3.56 -1.60 -4.94
N ILE A 444 -3.97 -0.35 -5.20
CA ILE A 444 -3.04 0.75 -5.55
C ILE A 444 -2.10 1.04 -4.37
N GLN A 445 -2.59 1.09 -3.13
CA GLN A 445 -1.79 1.35 -1.94
C GLN A 445 -0.75 0.24 -1.66
N GLU A 446 -1.07 -1.03 -1.88
CA GLU A 446 -0.09 -2.14 -1.82
C GLU A 446 1.00 -2.00 -2.89
N LEU A 447 0.62 -1.63 -4.13
CA LEU A 447 1.58 -1.42 -5.22
C LEU A 447 2.44 -0.15 -5.04
N VAL A 448 1.93 0.89 -4.38
CA VAL A 448 2.69 2.10 -4.03
C VAL A 448 3.65 1.81 -2.87
N SER A 449 3.21 1.12 -1.80
CA SER A 449 4.09 0.77 -0.68
C SER A 449 5.21 -0.21 -1.09
N CYS A 450 4.93 -1.12 -2.03
CA CYS A 450 5.95 -1.96 -2.67
C CYS A 450 6.81 -1.24 -3.73
N SER A 451 6.63 0.08 -3.94
CA SER A 451 7.32 0.90 -4.95
C SER A 451 7.19 0.42 -6.41
N PHE A 452 6.17 -0.39 -6.71
CA PHE A 452 5.83 -0.79 -8.09
C PHE A 452 5.12 0.33 -8.86
N LEU A 453 4.32 1.14 -8.15
CA LEU A 453 3.73 2.39 -8.64
C LEU A 453 4.37 3.57 -7.90
N GLN A 454 5.01 4.47 -8.65
CA GLN A 454 5.62 5.69 -8.11
C GLN A 454 4.63 6.87 -8.28
N PRO A 455 4.11 7.47 -7.20
CA PRO A 455 3.19 8.61 -7.29
C PRO A 455 3.92 9.87 -7.77
N GLU A 456 3.33 10.59 -8.71
CA GLU A 456 3.84 11.89 -9.15
C GLU A 456 3.21 13.04 -8.35
N GLN A 457 4.03 14.04 -7.99
CA GLN A 457 3.52 15.35 -7.58
C GLN A 457 3.06 16.13 -8.82
N THR A 458 1.76 16.07 -9.10
CA THR A 458 1.08 16.98 -10.02
C THR A 458 0.49 18.18 -9.28
N TRP A 459 0.25 19.27 -10.01
CA TRP A 459 -0.40 20.49 -9.51
C TRP A 459 -1.87 20.26 -9.14
N ASP A 460 -2.52 19.26 -9.74
CA ASP A 460 -3.73 18.62 -9.23
C ASP A 460 -3.34 17.43 -8.32
N LYS A 461 -4.05 17.23 -7.21
CA LYS A 461 -3.58 16.47 -6.03
C LYS A 461 -3.31 14.98 -6.32
N ILE A 462 -2.05 14.53 -6.14
CA ILE A 462 -1.57 13.13 -6.08
C ILE A 462 -2.49 12.13 -6.84
N GLY A 463 -2.63 12.33 -8.15
CA GLY A 463 -3.62 11.62 -8.98
C GLY A 463 -3.04 10.66 -10.03
N CYS A 464 -1.72 10.71 -10.24
CA CYS A 464 -1.00 10.00 -11.29
C CYS A 464 0.12 9.13 -10.71
N PHE A 465 0.34 7.96 -11.33
CA PHE A 465 1.43 7.05 -11.04
C PHE A 465 2.27 6.79 -12.29
N THR A 466 3.54 6.43 -12.11
CA THR A 466 4.39 5.84 -13.15
C THR A 466 4.95 4.51 -12.68
N ILE A 467 5.34 3.64 -13.63
CA ILE A 467 6.05 2.39 -13.33
C ILE A 467 7.53 2.61 -13.62
N HIS A 468 8.39 2.35 -12.62
CA HIS A 468 9.83 2.54 -12.74
C HIS A 468 10.43 1.62 -13.81
N ASP A 469 11.41 2.11 -14.58
CA ASP A 469 11.98 1.40 -15.74
C ASP A 469 12.52 -0.01 -15.41
N VAL A 470 13.01 -0.21 -14.17
CA VAL A 470 13.49 -1.53 -13.69
C VAL A 470 12.32 -2.48 -13.43
N VAL A 471 11.23 -2.01 -12.79
CA VAL A 471 9.99 -2.77 -12.61
C VAL A 471 9.42 -3.17 -13.97
N HIS A 472 9.37 -2.22 -14.91
CA HIS A 472 8.93 -2.48 -16.27
C HIS A 472 9.74 -3.60 -16.95
N GLY A 473 11.06 -3.66 -16.72
CA GLY A 473 11.93 -4.73 -17.24
C GLY A 473 11.76 -6.10 -16.57
N LEU A 474 11.11 -6.17 -15.40
CA LEU A 474 10.59 -7.42 -14.86
C LEU A 474 9.23 -7.76 -15.50
N LEU A 475 8.32 -6.79 -15.59
CA LEU A 475 6.99 -6.98 -16.16
C LEU A 475 7.04 -7.46 -17.62
N ASP A 476 7.96 -6.91 -18.42
CA ASP A 476 8.29 -7.34 -19.79
C ASP A 476 8.70 -8.84 -19.90
N LYS A 477 8.97 -9.52 -18.77
CA LYS A 477 9.34 -10.96 -18.70
C LYS A 477 8.25 -11.84 -18.08
N VAL A 478 7.33 -11.28 -17.28
CA VAL A 478 6.35 -12.05 -16.49
C VAL A 478 4.92 -11.90 -17.00
N ALA A 479 4.56 -10.75 -17.57
CA ALA A 479 3.20 -10.43 -18.03
C ALA A 479 2.89 -11.02 -19.43
N ARG A 480 2.97 -12.34 -19.55
CA ARG A 480 3.03 -13.07 -20.84
C ARG A 480 1.85 -12.82 -21.81
N ASN A 481 0.68 -12.43 -21.29
CA ASN A 481 -0.53 -12.20 -22.07
C ASN A 481 -0.72 -10.71 -22.47
N CYS A 482 0.23 -9.86 -22.09
CA CYS A 482 0.22 -8.42 -22.34
C CYS A 482 1.19 -8.08 -23.48
N PHE A 483 0.79 -7.17 -24.37
CA PHE A 483 1.64 -6.66 -25.45
C PHE A 483 1.37 -5.19 -25.70
N ARG A 484 2.39 -4.45 -26.13
CA ARG A 484 2.28 -3.03 -26.47
C ARG A 484 3.03 -2.72 -27.75
N ILE A 485 2.42 -1.87 -28.57
CA ILE A 485 2.99 -1.39 -29.83
C ILE A 485 3.29 0.10 -29.64
N GLU A 486 4.55 0.37 -29.33
CA GLU A 486 5.14 1.71 -29.29
C GLU A 486 5.53 2.09 -30.74
N ASN A 487 4.88 3.12 -31.27
CA ASN A 487 5.02 3.59 -32.65
C ASN A 487 6.10 4.67 -32.71
N ALA A 488 7.34 4.25 -32.42
CA ALA A 488 8.54 5.08 -32.52
C ALA A 488 8.54 5.87 -33.85
N GLY A 489 8.67 7.19 -33.75
CA GLY A 489 8.25 8.13 -34.80
C GLY A 489 8.79 7.81 -36.19
N SER A 490 7.92 7.35 -37.09
CA SER A 490 8.28 6.93 -38.44
C SER A 490 8.58 8.11 -39.37
N GLN A 491 9.80 8.64 -39.26
CA GLN A 491 10.43 9.45 -40.30
C GLN A 491 10.57 8.62 -41.60
N GLY A 492 9.48 8.55 -42.37
CA GLY A 492 9.36 7.71 -43.56
C GLY A 492 7.93 7.21 -43.86
N GLY A 493 6.99 7.29 -42.91
CA GLY A 493 5.58 6.92 -43.15
C GLY A 493 5.30 5.42 -43.31
N GLU A 494 6.29 4.55 -43.13
CA GLU A 494 6.06 3.12 -42.98
C GLU A 494 5.44 2.82 -41.60
N GLY A 495 4.45 1.93 -41.58
CA GLY A 495 3.74 1.52 -40.37
C GLY A 495 4.48 0.43 -39.58
N TRP A 496 3.94 0.04 -38.43
CA TRP A 496 4.60 -0.95 -37.56
C TRP A 496 4.61 -2.35 -38.19
N ASN A 497 5.82 -2.79 -38.58
CA ASN A 497 6.02 -4.00 -39.37
C ASN A 497 6.21 -5.29 -38.55
N GLY A 498 6.42 -5.22 -37.22
CA GLY A 498 6.61 -6.40 -36.35
C GLY A 498 5.38 -7.32 -36.20
N ASP A 499 5.54 -8.46 -35.53
CA ASP A 499 4.46 -9.43 -35.31
C ASP A 499 3.85 -9.36 -33.90
N VAL A 500 2.53 -9.58 -33.80
CA VAL A 500 1.80 -9.63 -32.53
C VAL A 500 1.60 -11.09 -32.09
N PRO A 501 1.88 -11.47 -30.83
CA PRO A 501 1.62 -12.82 -30.33
C PRO A 501 0.14 -13.21 -30.46
N ARG A 502 -0.14 -14.42 -31.00
CA ARG A 502 -1.53 -14.89 -31.24
C ARG A 502 -2.31 -15.21 -29.95
N ASP A 503 -1.60 -15.39 -28.85
CA ASP A 503 -2.10 -15.69 -27.51
C ASP A 503 -2.26 -14.44 -26.62
N VAL A 504 -1.97 -13.23 -27.15
CA VAL A 504 -2.17 -11.97 -26.44
C VAL A 504 -3.64 -11.79 -26.03
N GLN A 505 -3.85 -11.37 -24.78
CA GLN A 505 -5.17 -11.04 -24.23
C GLN A 505 -5.32 -9.55 -24.00
N HIS A 506 -4.23 -8.81 -23.79
CA HIS A 506 -4.27 -7.37 -23.58
C HIS A 506 -3.29 -6.66 -24.51
N LEU A 507 -3.81 -5.86 -25.45
CA LEU A 507 -3.05 -5.11 -26.43
C LEU A 507 -3.22 -3.61 -26.24
N PHE A 508 -2.10 -2.90 -26.13
CA PHE A 508 -2.00 -1.46 -26.26
C PHE A 508 -1.35 -1.08 -27.59
N VAL A 509 -1.84 -0.01 -28.22
CA VAL A 509 -1.28 0.57 -29.44
C VAL A 509 -1.13 2.07 -29.24
N GLU A 510 0.09 2.59 -29.36
CA GLU A 510 0.38 4.00 -29.05
C GLU A 510 -0.29 4.98 -30.00
N LYS A 511 -0.39 4.65 -31.30
CA LYS A 511 -1.11 5.45 -32.30
C LYS A 511 -2.02 4.59 -33.16
N TYR A 512 -3.20 5.10 -33.51
CA TYR A 512 -4.14 4.45 -34.41
C TYR A 512 -3.57 4.30 -35.83
N ASP A 513 -3.31 3.05 -36.25
CA ASP A 513 -3.06 2.69 -37.66
C ASP A 513 -4.16 1.74 -38.16
N THR A 514 -4.84 2.13 -39.23
CA THR A 514 -5.86 1.30 -39.89
C THR A 514 -5.28 0.00 -40.45
N LYS A 515 -4.08 0.04 -41.07
CA LYS A 515 -3.44 -1.15 -41.68
C LYS A 515 -3.08 -2.16 -40.60
N LEU A 516 -2.43 -1.71 -39.52
CA LEU A 516 -2.14 -2.51 -38.33
C LEU A 516 -3.39 -3.18 -37.76
N ILE A 517 -4.46 -2.41 -37.55
CA ILE A 517 -5.70 -2.94 -36.99
C ILE A 517 -6.31 -3.99 -37.92
N THR A 518 -6.53 -3.67 -39.19
CA THR A 518 -7.23 -4.58 -40.11
C THR A 518 -6.40 -5.80 -40.53
N GLY A 519 -5.07 -5.66 -40.58
CA GLY A 519 -4.16 -6.70 -41.04
C GLY A 519 -3.67 -7.64 -39.93
N LYS A 520 -3.44 -7.13 -38.71
CA LYS A 520 -2.84 -7.90 -37.60
C LYS A 520 -3.79 -8.04 -36.41
N VAL A 521 -4.41 -6.96 -35.92
CA VAL A 521 -5.23 -6.99 -34.70
C VAL A 521 -6.54 -7.78 -34.88
N LEU A 522 -7.19 -7.70 -36.05
CA LEU A 522 -8.43 -8.44 -36.36
C LEU A 522 -8.28 -9.99 -36.45
N GLY A 523 -7.07 -10.53 -36.25
CA GLY A 523 -6.81 -11.97 -36.14
C GLY A 523 -6.67 -12.49 -34.70
N LEU A 524 -6.78 -11.62 -33.69
CA LEU A 524 -6.48 -11.95 -32.29
C LEU A 524 -7.72 -12.44 -31.54
N GLU A 525 -8.16 -13.67 -31.83
CA GLU A 525 -9.39 -14.29 -31.29
C GLU A 525 -9.47 -14.39 -29.75
N ASN A 526 -8.37 -14.16 -29.03
CA ASN A 526 -8.28 -14.20 -27.57
C ASN A 526 -8.24 -12.82 -26.90
N LEU A 527 -8.39 -11.74 -27.66
CA LEU A 527 -8.22 -10.38 -27.15
C LEU A 527 -9.36 -9.94 -26.21
N CYS A 528 -8.99 -9.61 -24.96
CA CYS A 528 -9.84 -9.12 -23.88
C CYS A 528 -9.70 -7.59 -23.65
N THR A 529 -8.57 -7.00 -24.04
CA THR A 529 -8.34 -5.55 -24.06
C THR A 529 -7.78 -5.10 -25.40
N LEU A 530 -8.40 -4.08 -25.99
CA LEU A 530 -7.77 -3.24 -27.01
C LEU A 530 -7.79 -1.78 -26.54
N ILE A 531 -6.61 -1.21 -26.29
CA ILE A 531 -6.43 0.23 -26.02
C ILE A 531 -5.63 0.83 -27.18
N VAL A 532 -6.18 1.84 -27.84
CA VAL A 532 -5.47 2.70 -28.80
C VAL A 532 -5.35 4.09 -28.19
N TYR A 533 -4.13 4.54 -27.94
CA TYR A 533 -3.86 5.71 -27.09
C TYR A 533 -3.99 7.04 -27.84
N GLY A 534 -3.15 7.27 -28.83
CA GLY A 534 -3.21 8.44 -29.71
C GLY A 534 -3.97 8.18 -31.01
N VAL A 535 -4.51 9.25 -31.58
CA VAL A 535 -4.88 9.34 -33.00
C VAL A 535 -4.14 10.56 -33.53
N GLU A 536 -3.52 10.46 -34.71
CA GLU A 536 -2.85 11.61 -35.32
C GLU A 536 -3.89 12.55 -35.95
N GLU A 537 -3.61 13.86 -35.95
CA GLU A 537 -4.63 14.90 -36.20
C GLU A 537 -5.42 14.68 -37.51
N ASP A 538 -4.74 14.30 -38.60
CA ASP A 538 -5.37 14.06 -39.92
C ASP A 538 -5.89 12.62 -40.14
N THR A 539 -5.78 11.75 -39.12
CA THR A 539 -6.16 10.33 -39.23
C THR A 539 -7.62 10.10 -38.82
N LEU A 540 -8.50 9.98 -39.81
CA LEU A 540 -9.90 9.64 -39.60
C LEU A 540 -10.08 8.19 -39.12
N VAL A 541 -10.60 8.02 -37.89
CA VAL A 541 -11.09 6.74 -37.36
C VAL A 541 -12.40 6.37 -38.08
N LYS A 542 -12.35 5.37 -38.97
CA LYS A 542 -13.49 5.01 -39.84
C LYS A 542 -14.40 3.99 -39.15
N GLU A 543 -15.70 4.27 -39.06
CA GLU A 543 -16.72 3.43 -38.40
C GLU A 543 -16.66 1.96 -38.83
N ARG A 544 -16.44 1.68 -40.13
CA ARG A 544 -16.25 0.32 -40.69
C ARG A 544 -15.12 -0.50 -40.03
N VAL A 545 -14.09 0.15 -39.50
CA VAL A 545 -12.98 -0.51 -38.78
C VAL A 545 -13.44 -0.92 -37.39
N ILE A 546 -14.22 -0.06 -36.73
CA ILE A 546 -14.84 -0.33 -35.42
C ILE A 546 -15.87 -1.44 -35.54
N GLU A 547 -16.66 -1.43 -36.61
CA GLU A 547 -17.60 -2.51 -36.94
C GLU A 547 -16.88 -3.84 -37.15
N SER A 548 -15.73 -3.81 -37.84
CA SER A 548 -14.88 -4.99 -38.05
C SER A 548 -14.26 -5.52 -36.75
N ILE A 549 -13.87 -4.63 -35.82
CA ILE A 549 -13.46 -4.98 -34.45
C ILE A 549 -14.61 -5.68 -33.73
N CYS A 550 -15.80 -5.07 -33.71
CA CYS A 550 -16.97 -5.59 -33.00
C CYS A 550 -17.45 -6.95 -33.53
N LYS A 551 -17.31 -7.20 -34.84
CA LYS A 551 -17.68 -8.46 -35.49
C LYS A 551 -16.69 -9.61 -35.30
N ARG A 552 -15.43 -9.34 -34.91
CA ARG A 552 -14.36 -10.35 -34.83
C ARG A 552 -13.83 -10.58 -33.42
N LEU A 553 -13.64 -9.52 -32.64
CA LEU A 553 -12.95 -9.58 -31.34
C LEU A 553 -13.95 -9.79 -30.20
N LEU A 554 -14.77 -10.85 -30.30
CA LEU A 554 -15.96 -11.09 -29.48
C LEU A 554 -15.69 -11.29 -27.97
N LYS A 555 -14.43 -11.49 -27.56
CA LYS A 555 -14.01 -11.64 -26.15
C LYS A 555 -13.65 -10.31 -25.46
N LEU A 556 -13.66 -9.19 -26.17
CA LEU A 556 -13.29 -7.88 -25.62
C LEU A 556 -14.14 -7.51 -24.39
N ARG A 557 -13.45 -7.18 -23.29
CA ARG A 557 -14.00 -6.57 -22.07
C ARG A 557 -13.72 -5.07 -22.00
N VAL A 558 -12.59 -4.63 -22.56
CA VAL A 558 -12.19 -3.22 -22.72
C VAL A 558 -11.94 -2.94 -24.20
N LEU A 559 -12.67 -1.96 -24.76
CA LEU A 559 -12.38 -1.36 -26.06
C LEU A 559 -12.24 0.15 -25.88
N ALA A 560 -11.03 0.67 -26.02
CA ALA A 560 -10.72 2.09 -25.86
C ALA A 560 -9.94 2.63 -27.06
N ILE A 561 -10.38 3.77 -27.61
CA ILE A 561 -9.71 4.46 -28.72
C ILE A 561 -9.58 5.95 -28.38
N ALA A 562 -8.46 6.55 -28.78
CA ALA A 562 -7.99 7.86 -28.33
C ALA A 562 -7.88 7.97 -26.79
N PHE A 563 -7.33 6.94 -26.14
CA PHE A 563 -7.19 6.89 -24.67
C PHE A 563 -6.15 7.87 -24.08
N SER A 564 -5.51 8.71 -24.90
CA SER A 564 -4.55 9.72 -24.45
C SER A 564 -5.17 10.82 -23.58
N GLN A 565 -4.29 11.67 -23.03
CA GLN A 565 -4.66 12.77 -22.12
C GLN A 565 -4.33 14.17 -22.68
N GLU A 566 -3.57 14.23 -23.78
CA GLU A 566 -3.27 15.48 -24.47
C GLU A 566 -4.41 15.83 -25.45
N PRO A 567 -4.66 17.11 -25.76
CA PRO A 567 -5.72 17.53 -26.67
C PRO A 567 -5.46 17.22 -28.17
N ALA A 568 -4.63 16.22 -28.46
CA ALA A 568 -4.36 15.74 -29.82
C ALA A 568 -5.65 15.20 -30.46
N ALA A 569 -6.09 15.86 -31.53
CA ALA A 569 -7.45 15.71 -32.02
C ALA A 569 -7.71 14.36 -32.71
N ILE A 570 -8.89 13.77 -32.46
CA ILE A 570 -9.56 13.01 -33.51
C ILE A 570 -10.29 14.02 -34.40
N LYS A 571 -9.90 14.19 -35.67
CA LYS A 571 -10.79 14.79 -36.68
C LYS A 571 -11.93 13.84 -36.99
N ILE A 572 -13.01 13.91 -36.21
CA ILE A 572 -14.24 13.12 -36.40
C ILE A 572 -15.05 13.66 -37.57
N ASN A 573 -14.60 13.28 -38.77
CA ASN A 573 -15.25 13.53 -40.04
C ASN A 573 -15.42 15.05 -40.32
N VAL A 574 -16.04 15.40 -41.44
CA VAL A 574 -16.34 16.80 -41.82
C VAL A 574 -17.59 17.33 -41.06
N CYS A 575 -18.17 16.53 -40.16
CA CYS A 575 -19.53 16.71 -39.63
C CYS A 575 -19.65 16.63 -38.09
N ASN A 576 -18.53 16.56 -37.35
CA ASN A 576 -18.46 16.50 -35.87
C ASN A 576 -19.35 15.41 -35.23
N LYS A 577 -19.56 14.27 -35.90
CA LYS A 577 -20.43 13.17 -35.46
C LYS A 577 -19.76 11.81 -35.63
N PHE A 578 -19.83 10.97 -34.61
CA PHE A 578 -19.35 9.59 -34.61
C PHE A 578 -20.47 8.64 -34.22
N SER A 579 -20.74 7.63 -35.04
CA SER A 579 -21.75 6.60 -34.79
C SER A 579 -21.05 5.33 -34.31
N VAL A 580 -21.35 4.88 -33.10
CA VAL A 580 -20.92 3.54 -32.67
C VAL A 580 -21.77 2.51 -33.43
N PRO A 581 -21.15 1.55 -34.16
CA PRO A 581 -21.90 0.66 -35.05
C PRO A 581 -22.74 -0.35 -34.26
N GLU A 582 -23.93 -0.72 -34.76
CA GLU A 582 -24.87 -1.63 -34.07
C GLU A 582 -24.26 -2.98 -33.66
N SER A 583 -23.24 -3.42 -34.40
CA SER A 583 -22.41 -4.60 -34.11
C SER A 583 -21.74 -4.57 -32.74
N ILE A 584 -21.64 -3.42 -32.06
CA ILE A 584 -21.14 -3.31 -30.69
C ILE A 584 -21.87 -4.28 -29.75
N SER A 585 -23.16 -4.54 -30.02
CA SER A 585 -24.00 -5.49 -29.28
C SER A 585 -23.58 -6.97 -29.40
N GLN A 586 -22.61 -7.30 -30.26
CA GLN A 586 -22.01 -8.63 -30.37
C GLN A 586 -20.91 -8.87 -29.32
N LEU A 587 -20.31 -7.79 -28.78
CA LEU A 587 -19.29 -7.84 -27.72
C LEU A 587 -19.93 -8.08 -26.34
N LYS A 588 -20.57 -9.25 -26.15
CA LYS A 588 -21.35 -9.59 -24.94
C LYS A 588 -20.58 -9.46 -23.62
N HIS A 589 -19.25 -9.53 -23.66
CA HIS A 589 -18.37 -9.41 -22.49
C HIS A 589 -17.87 -7.98 -22.21
N LEU A 590 -18.24 -7.01 -23.04
CA LEU A 590 -17.76 -5.62 -22.95
C LEU A 590 -18.25 -4.96 -21.66
N ARG A 591 -17.29 -4.48 -20.86
CA ARG A 591 -17.53 -3.77 -19.60
C ARG A 591 -17.13 -2.30 -19.66
N TYR A 592 -16.13 -1.96 -20.47
CA TYR A 592 -15.64 -0.60 -20.66
C TYR A 592 -15.50 -0.28 -22.16
N LEU A 593 -16.22 0.73 -22.60
CA LEU A 593 -16.12 1.30 -23.95
C LEU A 593 -15.63 2.76 -23.86
N ALA A 594 -14.59 3.11 -24.60
CA ALA A 594 -14.07 4.47 -24.65
C ALA A 594 -13.77 4.96 -26.07
N PHE A 595 -14.21 6.18 -26.37
CA PHE A 595 -13.86 6.93 -27.58
C PHE A 595 -13.74 8.40 -27.20
N ARG A 596 -12.60 8.83 -26.64
CA ARG A 596 -12.44 10.22 -26.18
C ARG A 596 -12.29 11.19 -27.34
N ILE A 597 -12.87 12.38 -27.21
CA ILE A 597 -12.86 13.39 -28.28
C ILE A 597 -12.48 14.76 -27.71
N SER A 598 -11.67 15.50 -28.47
CA SER A 598 -11.17 16.85 -28.15
C SER A 598 -12.22 17.95 -28.38
N ASN A 599 -12.08 19.08 -27.67
CA ASN A 599 -13.08 20.16 -27.60
C ASN A 599 -13.38 20.93 -28.90
N TYR A 600 -12.62 20.75 -29.99
CA TYR A 600 -12.81 21.53 -31.22
C TYR A 600 -14.11 21.15 -31.96
N GLY A 601 -15.20 21.87 -31.66
CA GLY A 601 -16.45 21.85 -32.43
C GLY A 601 -17.62 21.06 -31.83
N TYR A 602 -17.63 20.81 -30.51
CA TYR A 602 -18.72 20.07 -29.81
C TYR A 602 -19.05 18.70 -30.43
N PRO A 603 -18.06 17.79 -30.55
CA PRO A 603 -18.25 16.52 -31.23
C PRO A 603 -19.25 15.61 -30.51
N LYS A 604 -20.12 14.97 -31.30
CA LYS A 604 -21.28 14.20 -30.82
C LYS A 604 -21.12 12.71 -31.09
N VAL A 605 -21.21 11.91 -30.03
CA VAL A 605 -21.26 10.43 -30.10
C VAL A 605 -22.72 9.99 -30.13
N ILE A 606 -23.06 9.20 -31.14
CA ILE A 606 -24.36 8.54 -31.28
C ILE A 606 -24.16 7.08 -30.91
N LEU A 607 -24.87 6.59 -29.89
CA LEU A 607 -24.85 5.18 -29.50
C LEU A 607 -26.05 4.45 -30.14
N PRO A 608 -25.89 3.20 -30.61
CA PRO A 608 -26.95 2.47 -31.28
C PRO A 608 -27.95 1.94 -30.26
N SER A 609 -29.22 1.83 -30.64
CA SER A 609 -30.29 1.24 -29.81
C SER A 609 -29.91 -0.15 -29.27
N THR A 610 -29.10 -0.89 -30.03
CA THR A 610 -28.58 -2.23 -29.70
C THR A 610 -27.61 -2.25 -28.51
N ILE A 611 -27.04 -1.13 -28.07
CA ILE A 611 -26.12 -1.09 -26.92
C ILE A 611 -26.81 -1.56 -25.61
N ARG A 612 -28.14 -1.42 -25.53
CA ARG A 612 -28.99 -1.96 -24.44
C ARG A 612 -28.90 -3.48 -24.27
N LYS A 613 -28.33 -4.21 -25.24
CA LYS A 613 -28.06 -5.67 -25.16
C LYS A 613 -26.80 -6.01 -24.35
N LEU A 614 -25.96 -5.03 -24.01
CA LEU A 614 -24.72 -5.22 -23.27
C LEU A 614 -24.97 -5.23 -21.75
N GLN A 615 -25.46 -6.35 -21.23
CA GLN A 615 -25.80 -6.52 -19.81
C GLN A 615 -24.63 -6.34 -18.82
N HIS A 616 -23.39 -6.36 -19.31
CA HIS A 616 -22.18 -6.22 -18.49
C HIS A 616 -21.47 -4.87 -18.65
N ILE A 617 -22.04 -3.91 -19.40
CA ILE A 617 -21.45 -2.58 -19.55
C ILE A 617 -21.49 -1.82 -18.21
N GLN A 618 -20.32 -1.40 -17.74
CA GLN A 618 -20.12 -0.77 -16.43
C GLN A 618 -19.51 0.63 -16.55
N LEU A 619 -18.72 0.89 -17.61
CA LEU A 619 -18.03 2.15 -17.83
C LEU A 619 -18.14 2.61 -19.29
N LEU A 620 -18.39 3.90 -19.48
CA LEU A 620 -18.39 4.58 -20.77
C LEU A 620 -17.58 5.89 -20.69
N ASP A 621 -16.66 6.14 -21.62
CA ASP A 621 -15.74 7.29 -21.57
C ASP A 621 -15.54 7.94 -22.95
N PHE A 622 -16.01 9.17 -23.08
CA PHE A 622 -15.98 9.96 -24.31
C PHE A 622 -15.26 11.31 -24.13
N GLY A 623 -14.50 11.47 -23.04
CA GLY A 623 -13.70 12.66 -22.76
C GLY A 623 -14.57 13.89 -22.48
N ASP A 624 -14.55 14.87 -23.39
CA ASP A 624 -15.39 16.08 -23.34
C ASP A 624 -16.55 16.05 -24.36
N GLY A 625 -16.67 14.97 -25.13
CA GLY A 625 -17.71 14.80 -26.15
C GLY A 625 -19.13 14.76 -25.57
N TYR A 626 -20.12 15.02 -26.43
CA TYR A 626 -21.53 14.96 -26.09
C TYR A 626 -22.12 13.62 -26.55
N VAL A 627 -22.79 12.89 -25.65
CA VAL A 627 -23.41 11.59 -25.97
C VAL A 627 -24.92 11.75 -26.14
N GLU A 628 -25.44 11.26 -27.26
CA GLU A 628 -26.87 11.15 -27.53
C GLU A 628 -27.30 9.68 -27.40
N PHE A 629 -27.89 9.33 -26.24
CA PHE A 629 -28.54 8.04 -26.06
C PHE A 629 -29.57 8.00 -24.91
N ASN A 630 -30.75 7.44 -25.16
CA ASN A 630 -31.70 7.14 -24.08
C ASN A 630 -31.36 5.75 -23.49
N PHE A 631 -30.78 5.72 -22.29
CA PHE A 631 -30.54 4.48 -21.55
C PHE A 631 -31.85 3.95 -20.96
N GLY A 632 -32.10 2.65 -21.12
CA GLY A 632 -33.23 1.99 -20.45
C GLY A 632 -32.88 1.62 -19.01
N VAL A 633 -33.91 1.41 -18.17
CA VAL A 633 -33.88 1.14 -16.71
C VAL A 633 -33.08 -0.11 -16.27
N HIS A 634 -32.41 -0.80 -17.19
CA HIS A 634 -31.85 -2.15 -16.99
C HIS A 634 -30.33 -2.22 -17.28
N VAL A 635 -29.57 -1.15 -17.00
CA VAL A 635 -28.12 -1.09 -17.26
C VAL A 635 -27.36 -0.82 -15.96
N HIS A 636 -26.45 -1.72 -15.57
CA HIS A 636 -25.58 -1.60 -14.40
C HIS A 636 -24.37 -0.66 -14.63
N LEU A 637 -24.65 0.51 -15.20
CA LEU A 637 -23.66 1.53 -15.52
C LEU A 637 -23.18 2.21 -14.22
N ARG A 638 -21.88 2.12 -13.94
CA ARG A 638 -21.22 2.75 -12.78
C ARG A 638 -20.56 4.07 -13.15
N TYR A 639 -19.95 4.16 -14.32
CA TYR A 639 -19.20 5.33 -14.76
C TYR A 639 -19.64 5.82 -16.14
N ILE A 640 -19.83 7.12 -16.26
CA ILE A 640 -19.98 7.81 -17.54
C ILE A 640 -19.12 9.08 -17.52
N MET A 641 -18.13 9.17 -18.40
CA MET A 641 -17.16 10.27 -18.48
C MET A 641 -17.32 11.03 -19.81
N SER A 642 -18.20 12.04 -19.83
CA SER A 642 -18.45 12.95 -20.96
C SER A 642 -19.33 14.12 -20.50
N ARG A 643 -19.68 15.05 -21.40
CA ARG A 643 -20.67 16.10 -21.14
C ARG A 643 -22.07 15.58 -21.45
N PHE A 644 -22.82 15.23 -20.41
CA PHE A 644 -24.14 14.61 -20.55
C PHE A 644 -25.29 15.59 -20.36
N GLN A 645 -26.28 15.49 -21.24
CA GLN A 645 -27.68 15.81 -20.97
C GLN A 645 -28.47 14.62 -21.48
N LEU A 646 -28.97 13.79 -20.54
CA LEU A 646 -29.66 12.54 -20.83
C LEU A 646 -30.99 12.53 -20.06
N PRO A 647 -32.14 12.31 -20.73
CA PRO A 647 -33.40 12.21 -20.04
C PRO A 647 -33.50 10.87 -19.30
N ASN A 648 -34.16 10.87 -18.14
CA ASN A 648 -34.44 9.69 -17.31
C ASN A 648 -33.20 9.06 -16.62
N ILE A 649 -32.21 9.88 -16.24
CA ILE A 649 -30.96 9.43 -15.60
C ILE A 649 -31.21 8.66 -14.28
N GLY A 650 -32.33 8.88 -13.59
CA GLY A 650 -32.71 8.17 -12.35
C GLY A 650 -32.86 6.66 -12.51
N GLY A 651 -33.06 6.16 -13.74
CA GLY A 651 -33.04 4.72 -14.04
C GLY A 651 -31.67 4.05 -13.85
N LEU A 652 -30.60 4.82 -13.61
CA LEU A 652 -29.23 4.33 -13.44
C LEU A 652 -28.79 4.32 -11.96
N ILE A 653 -29.56 3.67 -11.09
CA ILE A 653 -29.29 3.57 -9.63
C ILE A 653 -27.93 2.95 -9.25
N SER A 654 -27.20 2.38 -10.22
CA SER A 654 -25.81 1.89 -10.05
C SER A 654 -24.74 2.97 -10.29
N LEU A 655 -25.13 4.19 -10.68
CA LEU A 655 -24.21 5.25 -11.12
C LEU A 655 -23.38 5.84 -9.96
N HIS A 656 -22.08 5.98 -10.18
CA HIS A 656 -21.11 6.51 -9.21
C HIS A 656 -20.61 7.91 -9.58
N THR A 657 -20.72 8.34 -10.85
CA THR A 657 -20.25 9.66 -11.30
C THR A 657 -21.28 10.37 -12.16
N LEU A 658 -21.67 11.59 -11.77
CA LEU A 658 -22.52 12.48 -12.55
C LEU A 658 -21.99 13.91 -12.39
N ARG A 659 -21.03 14.30 -13.23
CA ARG A 659 -20.32 15.60 -13.08
C ARG A 659 -21.25 16.80 -13.27
N ASP A 660 -22.15 16.71 -14.23
CA ASP A 660 -23.06 17.80 -14.61
C ASP A 660 -24.46 17.24 -14.79
N PHE A 661 -25.44 17.81 -14.08
CA PHE A 661 -26.85 17.58 -14.29
C PHE A 661 -27.55 18.93 -14.55
N LYS A 662 -28.47 18.97 -15.51
CA LYS A 662 -29.24 20.16 -15.85
C LYS A 662 -30.73 19.89 -15.63
N VAL A 663 -31.32 20.62 -14.68
CA VAL A 663 -32.77 20.63 -14.47
C VAL A 663 -33.44 21.40 -15.62
N SER A 664 -34.56 20.88 -16.13
CA SER A 664 -35.40 21.61 -17.09
C SER A 664 -36.85 21.17 -17.03
N ASN A 665 -37.77 22.14 -17.06
CA ASN A 665 -39.22 21.91 -17.17
C ASN A 665 -39.72 21.94 -18.63
N LEU A 666 -38.83 22.06 -19.61
CA LEU A 666 -39.13 22.06 -21.05
C LEU A 666 -38.98 20.69 -21.72
N GLN A 667 -38.43 19.70 -21.00
CA GLN A 667 -38.07 18.38 -21.53
C GLN A 667 -38.31 17.32 -20.45
N GLU A 668 -39.03 16.25 -20.78
CA GLU A 668 -39.29 15.14 -19.86
C GLU A 668 -38.01 14.38 -19.49
N GLY A 669 -37.89 13.94 -18.24
CA GLY A 669 -36.73 13.22 -17.74
C GLY A 669 -35.54 14.11 -17.37
N TYR A 670 -35.74 15.44 -17.31
CA TYR A 670 -34.80 16.44 -16.78
C TYR A 670 -35.33 17.12 -15.49
N ASP A 671 -36.40 16.58 -14.94
CA ASP A 671 -36.93 16.86 -13.60
C ASP A 671 -35.89 16.54 -12.50
N ILE A 672 -35.87 17.30 -11.41
CA ILE A 672 -34.82 17.19 -10.38
C ILE A 672 -34.85 15.85 -9.62
N LYS A 673 -36.03 15.24 -9.50
CA LYS A 673 -36.25 13.90 -8.92
C LYS A 673 -35.50 12.77 -9.61
N GLN A 674 -34.92 13.00 -10.79
CA GLN A 674 -34.01 12.03 -11.42
C GLN A 674 -32.74 11.77 -10.59
N LEU A 675 -32.44 12.62 -9.62
CA LEU A 675 -31.35 12.40 -8.66
C LEU A 675 -31.75 11.53 -7.46
N ARG A 676 -33.05 11.29 -7.21
CA ARG A 676 -33.61 10.73 -5.96
C ARG A 676 -32.89 9.48 -5.46
N ASP A 677 -32.73 8.50 -6.36
CA ASP A 677 -32.23 7.16 -6.05
C ASP A 677 -30.75 6.96 -6.43
N LEU A 678 -30.09 8.02 -6.91
CA LEU A 678 -28.68 8.01 -7.31
C LEU A 678 -27.74 8.16 -6.10
N ASN A 679 -27.94 7.32 -5.08
CA ASN A 679 -27.30 7.44 -3.77
C ASN A 679 -25.83 6.96 -3.76
N LYS A 680 -25.37 6.32 -4.84
CA LYS A 680 -23.98 5.86 -5.01
C LYS A 680 -23.05 6.89 -5.65
N LEU A 681 -23.57 8.08 -5.99
CA LEU A 681 -22.78 9.18 -6.54
C LEU A 681 -21.69 9.61 -5.57
N ARG A 682 -20.48 9.81 -6.10
CA ARG A 682 -19.30 10.20 -5.32
C ARG A 682 -18.45 11.26 -6.02
N GLY A 683 -17.74 12.07 -5.23
CA GLY A 683 -16.92 13.17 -5.73
C GLY A 683 -17.75 14.41 -6.07
N TYR A 684 -17.69 14.85 -7.33
CA TYR A 684 -18.16 16.17 -7.79
C TYR A 684 -19.52 16.08 -8.52
N LEU A 685 -20.48 16.93 -8.14
CA LEU A 685 -21.77 17.09 -8.82
C LEU A 685 -22.10 18.58 -9.03
N HIS A 686 -22.31 19.01 -10.28
CA HIS A 686 -22.86 20.33 -10.59
C HIS A 686 -24.33 20.23 -10.98
N ILE A 687 -25.23 20.89 -10.27
CA ILE A 687 -26.66 21.00 -10.59
C ILE A 687 -26.93 22.37 -11.20
N LYS A 688 -27.37 22.40 -12.46
CA LYS A 688 -27.57 23.61 -13.27
C LYS A 688 -29.04 23.79 -13.65
N GLY A 689 -29.50 25.04 -13.77
CA GLY A 689 -30.88 25.35 -14.15
C GLY A 689 -31.88 25.28 -13.00
N LEU A 690 -31.42 25.51 -11.76
CA LEU A 690 -32.25 25.43 -10.55
C LEU A 690 -33.45 26.39 -10.54
N GLU A 691 -33.43 27.44 -11.35
CA GLU A 691 -34.60 28.31 -11.59
C GLU A 691 -35.83 27.60 -12.19
N ASN A 692 -35.70 26.33 -12.58
CA ASN A 692 -36.80 25.50 -13.07
C ASN A 692 -37.55 24.75 -11.95
N VAL A 693 -36.95 24.63 -10.75
CA VAL A 693 -37.53 24.01 -9.55
C VAL A 693 -38.41 25.04 -8.84
N ARG A 694 -39.63 24.65 -8.44
CA ARG A 694 -40.70 25.59 -8.07
C ARG A 694 -41.11 25.58 -6.60
N SER A 695 -40.68 24.59 -5.82
CA SER A 695 -40.94 24.54 -4.37
C SER A 695 -39.90 23.72 -3.60
N LYS A 696 -39.96 23.81 -2.27
CA LYS A 696 -39.14 23.04 -1.34
C LYS A 696 -39.37 21.52 -1.47
N GLU A 697 -40.60 21.11 -1.74
CA GLU A 697 -41.00 19.71 -1.92
C GLU A 697 -40.39 19.13 -3.21
N GLU A 698 -40.37 19.91 -4.30
CA GLU A 698 -39.71 19.50 -5.54
C GLU A 698 -38.18 19.39 -5.34
N ALA A 699 -37.58 20.30 -4.59
CA ALA A 699 -36.16 20.25 -4.24
C ALA A 699 -35.79 19.03 -3.38
N LEU A 700 -36.64 18.66 -2.41
CA LEU A 700 -36.47 17.47 -1.58
C LEU A 700 -36.45 16.17 -2.40
N GLU A 701 -37.12 16.12 -3.56
CA GLU A 701 -37.07 14.96 -4.45
C GLU A 701 -35.67 14.69 -5.03
N ALA A 702 -34.72 15.63 -4.93
CA ALA A 702 -33.30 15.41 -5.26
C ALA A 702 -32.61 14.43 -4.29
N ASN A 703 -33.08 14.38 -3.04
CA ASN A 703 -32.54 13.56 -1.96
C ASN A 703 -30.99 13.65 -1.85
N LEU A 704 -30.44 14.86 -1.71
CA LEU A 704 -28.98 15.02 -1.71
C LEU A 704 -28.32 14.49 -0.43
N ALA A 705 -28.99 14.57 0.72
CA ALA A 705 -28.52 14.04 2.01
C ALA A 705 -28.10 12.57 1.94
N ALA A 706 -28.79 11.74 1.15
CA ALA A 706 -28.47 10.31 0.96
C ALA A 706 -27.26 10.04 0.03
N LYS A 707 -26.52 11.08 -0.38
CA LYS A 707 -25.35 10.99 -1.29
C LYS A 707 -24.05 11.24 -0.52
N GLU A 708 -23.89 10.47 0.56
CA GLU A 708 -22.83 10.54 1.58
C GLU A 708 -21.39 10.53 1.03
N ARG A 709 -21.18 10.10 -0.22
CA ARG A 709 -19.85 10.02 -0.86
C ARG A 709 -19.54 11.22 -1.79
N LEU A 710 -20.42 12.21 -1.90
CA LEU A 710 -20.11 13.49 -2.57
C LEU A 710 -19.12 14.31 -1.73
N THR A 711 -18.12 14.88 -2.40
CA THR A 711 -17.09 15.73 -1.78
C THR A 711 -17.16 17.19 -2.23
N GLU A 712 -17.91 17.47 -3.31
CA GLU A 712 -18.11 18.82 -3.84
C GLU A 712 -19.45 18.91 -4.58
N LEU A 713 -20.24 19.93 -4.26
CA LEU A 713 -21.55 20.19 -4.85
C LEU A 713 -21.61 21.64 -5.33
N GLU A 714 -21.87 21.84 -6.62
CA GLU A 714 -22.05 23.19 -7.19
C GLU A 714 -23.50 23.40 -7.62
N LEU A 715 -24.15 24.44 -7.09
CA LEU A 715 -25.55 24.78 -7.37
C LEU A 715 -25.62 26.05 -8.23
N ARG A 716 -26.16 25.96 -9.46
CA ARG A 716 -26.24 27.08 -10.40
C ARG A 716 -27.64 27.35 -10.92
N TRP A 717 -28.15 28.53 -10.59
CA TRP A 717 -29.24 29.22 -11.30
C TRP A 717 -28.67 29.96 -12.52
N SER A 718 -29.46 30.13 -13.57
CA SER A 718 -29.06 30.98 -14.70
C SER A 718 -29.07 32.48 -14.34
N CYS A 719 -28.34 33.26 -15.16
CA CYS A 719 -28.21 34.71 -15.05
C CYS A 719 -29.35 35.50 -15.70
N ASN A 720 -30.25 34.83 -16.43
CA ASN A 720 -31.34 35.50 -17.15
C ASN A 720 -32.50 35.84 -16.21
N ALA A 721 -32.57 37.11 -15.80
CA ALA A 721 -33.56 37.61 -14.83
C ALA A 721 -35.03 37.45 -15.27
N SER A 722 -35.31 37.16 -16.55
CA SER A 722 -36.66 37.03 -17.10
C SER A 722 -37.41 35.75 -16.68
N ASN A 723 -36.70 34.71 -16.20
CA ASN A 723 -37.27 33.40 -15.88
C ASN A 723 -37.11 32.97 -14.42
N ARG A 724 -36.56 33.81 -13.54
CA ARG A 724 -36.42 33.44 -12.12
C ARG A 724 -37.75 33.49 -11.40
N CYS A 725 -37.97 32.51 -10.52
CA CYS A 725 -38.96 32.61 -9.45
C CYS A 725 -38.57 33.73 -8.45
N SER A 726 -39.42 34.00 -7.46
CA SER A 726 -39.09 34.99 -6.43
C SER A 726 -37.85 34.56 -5.62
N ARG A 727 -37.12 35.52 -5.04
CA ARG A 727 -35.98 35.22 -4.14
C ARG A 727 -36.36 34.35 -2.95
N GLN A 728 -37.65 34.31 -2.59
CA GLN A 728 -38.17 33.43 -1.56
C GLN A 728 -38.19 31.97 -2.04
N VAL A 729 -38.66 31.70 -3.26
CA VAL A 729 -38.61 30.35 -3.85
C VAL A 729 -37.17 29.88 -4.06
N ASP A 730 -36.26 30.76 -4.51
CA ASP A 730 -34.82 30.44 -4.61
C ASP A 730 -34.24 29.97 -3.25
N ALA A 731 -34.72 30.55 -2.13
CA ALA A 731 -34.30 30.17 -0.77
C ALA A 731 -35.00 28.89 -0.26
N GLU A 732 -36.30 28.73 -0.50
CA GLU A 732 -37.07 27.51 -0.16
C GLU A 732 -36.54 26.29 -0.91
N VAL A 733 -36.12 26.45 -2.18
CA VAL A 733 -35.42 25.42 -2.97
C VAL A 733 -34.04 25.13 -2.37
N LEU A 734 -33.24 26.14 -2.03
CA LEU A 734 -31.91 25.93 -1.43
C LEU A 734 -32.00 25.17 -0.09
N GLU A 735 -33.00 25.48 0.74
CA GLU A 735 -33.26 24.77 1.99
C GLU A 735 -33.71 23.33 1.73
N GLY A 736 -34.63 23.12 0.78
CA GLY A 736 -35.17 21.80 0.43
C GLY A 736 -34.19 20.86 -0.29
N LEU A 737 -33.11 21.37 -0.89
CA LEU A 737 -32.09 20.54 -1.52
C LEU A 737 -31.33 19.65 -0.51
N CYS A 738 -31.26 20.06 0.77
CA CYS A 738 -30.64 19.34 1.88
C CYS A 738 -29.37 18.53 1.49
N PRO A 739 -28.25 19.19 1.13
CA PRO A 739 -27.00 18.51 0.83
C PRO A 739 -26.41 17.78 2.07
N PRO A 740 -25.47 16.83 1.87
CA PRO A 740 -24.69 16.27 2.98
C PRO A 740 -23.91 17.37 3.73
N PRO A 741 -23.65 17.19 5.05
CA PRO A 741 -22.91 18.14 5.88
C PRO A 741 -21.39 18.16 5.61
#